data_AF-A0A8S3RVB4-F1
#
_entry.id   AF-A0A8S3RVB4-F1
#
_cell.length_a   1.000
_cell.length_b   1.000
_cell.length_c   1.000
_cell.angle_alpha   90.00
_cell.angle_beta   90.00
_cell.angle_gamma   90.00
#
_symmetry.space_group_name_H-M   'P 1'
#
loop_
_entity.id
_entity.type
_entity.pdbx_description
1 polymer ?
#
loop_
_entity_poly.entity_id
_entity_poly.type
_entity_poly.pdbx_seq_one_letter_code
_entity_poly.pdbx_strand_id
1 'polypeptide(L)'
;MSSIKLVAWNVRGIMSSTICLSNLLKDTDCDICIISEHKLKERSLHYLSTIEKGYNCVSKADALPIGYNAYHGKGGIAILYKTSLQFSVNEISDINSSRIAGIELKNQSYGSLFIFGAYLPSDDSIENYKSELSILDSLYAYYSVYGNCIIAGDLNASCLHKDRSISNIYKSKELLNFVSRHHLLHAGGKIQIKGPKYTYVTKQTMLDYILCNEIIYRKLRYYEILDEGAISSTSDHLPVVIEFETDSTPHRIINSSDKLPAWHKVTDAQINQYQKLLSDPVEILIDKMNSYSFADIDTIYDDFVSTLHNAANIAIPKCGFNPLTKPYWNADVKRAHDNERSMRKLWVLDGQPRGMHFDSYRIYKRAKSEFRRVQQAANEQYMQKCYDDLNETAECDIRLFWKQIKRFKGRSSKIYPEIVYENKVYSSPESVANCFAEYFHELYQPKDSDNFDNEFKCSIESVYKDIIKTCGVEGGYLPGGLITEQEVSKLIGQLKYRKAAGHDRVQNEHLRHGGRPVVKCITVLCNLIVRLGRIPKNWKLGLLVPIFKGGNKCKTSPDNYRPVSLLSCVLKLFESIIKARSIHRSVRVPDFWKSSKSSREIVNSYYITKLLIDIPNTTGDITSAMGLVEYIHPYLAEADYRKTSVKLTFIFSSFIFYSLLYIFSHVFGSGTRTYNNLTKKEKVFWNLAVVRAIYGIFCTIVGIWAIFVDEELEKDVVFATTPTSYFALTVTVGFFIFECSAIIISDIIYRKFSFLLNLHHWLSLVGYSVLMIVESSHCFGTKGLILEMSTPFSAICWTVLKVGKADTLLWKANQFLLVHTFHLRSVVECFLWYITFKHWDRIWEAMPLALFIMLYTQLTLVTFVMTPYWTYKKTQQMIVPVDWNFEESNKTRMTNGAVEKKTA
;
A
#
# COMPACT_ATOMS: atom_id res chain seq x y z
N MET A 1 -15.27 -9.71 22.49
CA MET A 1 -16.74 -9.56 22.48
C MET A 1 -17.06 -8.08 22.55
N SER A 2 -17.74 -7.55 21.54
CA SER A 2 -18.23 -6.17 21.52
C SER A 2 -19.70 -6.16 21.93
N SER A 3 -20.17 -5.19 22.71
CA SER A 3 -21.60 -4.98 22.94
C SER A 3 -22.13 -3.84 22.07
N ILE A 4 -23.44 -3.83 21.81
CA ILE A 4 -24.16 -2.72 21.19
C ILE A 4 -25.13 -2.15 22.22
N LYS A 5 -25.08 -0.83 22.44
CA LYS A 5 -26.10 -0.08 23.16
C LYS A 5 -27.14 0.54 22.24
N LEU A 6 -28.39 0.16 22.43
CA LEU A 6 -29.53 0.70 21.69
C LEU A 6 -30.44 1.51 22.61
N VAL A 7 -30.84 2.70 22.15
CA VAL A 7 -31.77 3.60 22.84
C VAL A 7 -32.99 3.84 21.96
N ALA A 8 -34.19 3.78 22.52
CA ALA A 8 -35.44 4.17 21.85
C ALA A 8 -36.11 5.31 22.63
N TRP A 9 -36.47 6.40 21.96
CA TRP A 9 -37.08 7.56 22.61
C TRP A 9 -38.04 8.32 21.70
N ASN A 10 -39.31 8.48 22.10
CA ASN A 10 -40.18 9.47 21.49
C ASN A 10 -39.78 10.88 21.98
N VAL A 11 -39.27 11.73 21.08
CA VAL A 11 -38.72 13.06 21.40
C VAL A 11 -39.75 14.19 21.40
N ARG A 12 -40.99 13.91 20.95
CA ARG A 12 -42.11 14.86 20.83
C ARG A 12 -41.78 16.18 20.11
N GLY A 13 -40.83 16.13 19.18
CA GLY A 13 -40.33 17.26 18.42
C GLY A 13 -38.85 17.50 18.68
N ILE A 14 -38.03 17.30 17.65
CA ILE A 14 -36.58 17.26 17.84
C ILE A 14 -35.94 18.63 18.09
N MET A 15 -36.54 19.71 17.57
CA MET A 15 -35.99 21.07 17.70
C MET A 15 -35.91 21.53 19.17
N SER A 16 -36.87 21.11 20.00
CA SER A 16 -36.85 21.36 21.46
C SER A 16 -35.98 20.37 22.23
N SER A 17 -35.83 19.15 21.71
CA SER A 17 -35.16 18.02 22.38
C SER A 17 -33.71 17.81 21.93
N THR A 18 -33.14 18.71 21.10
CA THR A 18 -31.82 18.52 20.48
C THR A 18 -30.69 18.38 21.48
N ILE A 19 -30.63 19.29 22.48
CA ILE A 19 -29.58 19.25 23.51
C ILE A 19 -29.74 18.01 24.39
N CYS A 20 -30.99 17.66 24.73
CA CYS A 20 -31.32 16.46 25.49
C CYS A 20 -30.87 15.20 24.75
N LEU A 21 -31.16 15.09 23.45
CA LEU A 21 -30.73 13.95 22.64
C LEU A 21 -29.20 13.88 22.53
N SER A 22 -28.53 15.00 22.30
CA SER A 22 -27.06 15.07 22.26
C SER A 22 -26.42 14.61 23.57
N ASN A 23 -26.97 15.01 24.73
CA ASN A 23 -26.49 14.56 26.02
C ASN A 23 -26.82 13.08 26.25
N LEU A 24 -28.04 12.65 25.95
CA LEU A 24 -28.46 11.25 26.05
C LEU A 24 -27.52 10.32 25.29
N LEU A 25 -27.15 10.67 24.05
CA LEU A 25 -26.22 9.90 23.23
C LEU A 25 -24.83 9.79 23.87
N LYS A 26 -24.33 10.86 24.48
CA LYS A 26 -23.03 10.89 25.16
C LYS A 26 -23.04 10.15 26.49
N ASP A 27 -24.02 10.42 27.33
CA ASP A 27 -24.09 9.94 28.71
C ASP A 27 -24.35 8.42 28.74
N THR A 28 -25.11 7.92 27.77
CA THR A 28 -25.34 6.47 27.64
C THR A 28 -24.24 5.76 26.83
N ASP A 29 -23.36 6.51 26.16
CA ASP A 29 -22.47 6.00 25.10
C ASP A 29 -23.24 5.16 24.06
N CYS A 30 -24.33 5.73 23.54
CA CYS A 30 -25.28 5.02 22.70
C CYS A 30 -24.68 4.65 21.34
N ASP A 31 -24.79 3.40 20.91
CA ASP A 31 -24.36 3.04 19.56
C ASP A 31 -25.45 3.31 18.51
N ILE A 32 -26.71 3.03 18.86
CA ILE A 32 -27.87 3.16 17.97
C ILE A 32 -29.03 3.79 18.73
N CYS A 33 -29.52 4.93 18.28
CA CYS A 33 -30.63 5.64 18.88
C CYS A 33 -31.79 5.78 17.89
N ILE A 34 -32.94 5.25 18.26
CA ILE A 34 -34.18 5.37 17.52
C ILE A 34 -35.00 6.48 18.16
N ILE A 35 -35.35 7.49 17.37
CA ILE A 35 -36.20 8.58 17.81
C ILE A 35 -37.52 8.61 17.04
N SER A 36 -38.62 8.72 17.79
CA SER A 36 -39.98 8.85 17.26
C SER A 36 -40.49 10.29 17.44
N GLU A 37 -41.42 10.69 16.58
CA GLU A 37 -42.08 12.00 16.59
C GLU A 37 -41.11 13.19 16.47
N HIS A 38 -40.12 13.10 15.56
CA HIS A 38 -39.13 14.17 15.42
C HIS A 38 -39.71 15.49 14.83
N LYS A 39 -40.88 15.47 14.17
CA LYS A 39 -41.63 16.64 13.66
C LYS A 39 -40.87 17.51 12.65
N LEU A 40 -39.93 16.92 11.91
CA LEU A 40 -39.23 17.64 10.84
C LEU A 40 -39.95 17.43 9.52
N LYS A 41 -39.79 18.40 8.62
CA LYS A 41 -40.13 18.24 7.20
C LYS A 41 -39.01 17.48 6.50
N GLU A 42 -39.32 16.86 5.38
CA GLU A 42 -38.37 16.12 4.55
C GLU A 42 -37.11 16.94 4.19
N ARG A 43 -37.29 18.21 3.78
CA ARG A 43 -36.19 19.15 3.51
C ARG A 43 -35.26 19.43 4.70
N SER A 44 -35.73 19.15 5.92
CA SER A 44 -35.02 19.42 7.18
C SER A 44 -34.46 18.17 7.84
N LEU A 45 -34.65 16.97 7.26
CA LEU A 45 -34.17 15.70 7.83
C LEU A 45 -32.64 15.67 8.02
N HIS A 46 -31.90 16.37 7.16
CA HIS A 46 -30.45 16.54 7.29
C HIS A 46 -30.02 17.14 8.63
N TYR A 47 -30.93 17.77 9.39
CA TYR A 47 -30.66 18.27 10.74
C TYR A 47 -30.33 17.14 11.72
N LEU A 48 -30.96 15.98 11.60
CA LEU A 48 -30.84 14.88 12.55
C LEU A 48 -29.41 14.35 12.64
N SER A 49 -28.72 14.24 11.50
CA SER A 49 -27.30 13.85 11.43
C SER A 49 -26.34 14.93 11.95
N THR A 50 -26.83 16.10 12.34
CA THR A 50 -26.02 17.19 12.92
C THR A 50 -26.11 17.30 14.44
N ILE A 51 -27.03 16.55 15.06
CA ILE A 51 -27.34 16.67 16.50
C ILE A 51 -26.15 16.27 17.37
N GLU A 52 -25.51 15.14 17.05
CA GLU A 52 -24.31 14.68 17.74
C GLU A 52 -23.22 14.31 16.74
N LYS A 53 -21.97 14.68 17.06
CA LYS A 53 -20.85 14.39 16.15
C LYS A 53 -20.55 12.90 16.19
N GLY A 54 -20.38 12.32 15.01
CA GLY A 54 -20.05 10.91 14.88
C GLY A 54 -21.27 10.00 14.84
N TYR A 55 -22.47 10.53 14.56
CA TYR A 55 -23.65 9.73 14.21
C TYR A 55 -24.07 10.01 12.77
N ASN A 56 -24.42 8.95 12.05
CA ASN A 56 -25.21 9.01 10.82
C ASN A 56 -26.69 8.82 11.16
N CYS A 57 -27.58 9.07 10.21
CA CYS A 57 -29.02 9.01 10.43
C CYS A 57 -29.74 8.46 9.20
N VAL A 58 -30.65 7.51 9.41
CA VAL A 58 -31.73 7.12 8.47
C VAL A 58 -33.03 7.69 9.02
N SER A 59 -33.85 8.34 8.21
CA SER A 59 -35.06 9.02 8.70
C SER A 59 -36.16 9.11 7.67
N LYS A 60 -37.41 9.05 8.12
CA LYS A 60 -38.61 9.25 7.30
C LYS A 60 -39.47 10.33 7.95
N ALA A 61 -40.05 11.22 7.13
CA ALA A 61 -40.97 12.26 7.58
C ALA A 61 -42.36 12.04 6.98
N ASP A 62 -43.41 12.48 7.69
CA ASP A 62 -44.78 12.46 7.17
C ASP A 62 -44.89 13.34 5.91
N ALA A 63 -45.56 12.82 4.87
CA ALA A 63 -45.96 13.61 3.72
C ALA A 63 -47.02 14.64 4.13
N LEU A 64 -46.75 15.93 3.93
CA LEU A 64 -47.74 16.98 4.13
C LEU A 64 -48.64 17.09 2.89
N PRO A 65 -49.97 17.21 3.03
CA PRO A 65 -50.86 17.47 1.91
C PRO A 65 -50.43 18.72 1.14
N ILE A 66 -50.52 18.66 -0.19
CA ILE A 66 -50.20 19.78 -1.08
C ILE A 66 -51.07 20.98 -0.69
N GLY A 67 -50.44 22.11 -0.34
CA GLY A 67 -51.13 23.34 0.08
C GLY A 67 -51.17 23.61 1.59
N TYR A 68 -50.73 22.67 2.44
CA TYR A 68 -50.71 22.87 3.90
C TYR A 68 -49.40 23.54 4.39
N ASN A 69 -49.46 24.84 4.65
CA ASN A 69 -48.33 25.62 5.21
C ASN A 69 -48.21 25.44 6.75
N ALA A 70 -48.01 24.22 7.23
CA ALA A 70 -47.60 24.00 8.63
C ALA A 70 -46.11 24.37 8.79
N TYR A 71 -45.70 25.00 9.90
CA TYR A 71 -44.29 25.39 10.08
C TYR A 71 -43.35 24.18 10.23
N HIS A 72 -43.84 23.10 10.86
CA HIS A 72 -43.11 21.86 11.16
C HIS A 72 -43.66 20.66 10.37
N GLY A 73 -43.19 19.45 10.68
CA GLY A 73 -43.86 18.19 10.33
C GLY A 73 -44.83 17.76 11.43
N LYS A 74 -45.69 16.75 11.15
CA LYS A 74 -46.64 16.20 12.13
C LYS A 74 -46.03 15.07 12.98
N GLY A 75 -45.35 14.11 12.35
CA GLY A 75 -44.68 12.97 12.99
C GLY A 75 -43.24 12.77 12.50
N GLY A 76 -42.91 11.54 12.10
CA GLY A 76 -41.59 11.13 11.60
C GLY A 76 -40.78 10.26 12.56
N ILE A 77 -39.93 9.40 11.99
CA ILE A 77 -39.09 8.41 12.66
C ILE A 77 -37.64 8.56 12.18
N ALA A 78 -36.67 8.34 13.07
CA ALA A 78 -35.28 8.30 12.67
C ALA A 78 -34.45 7.30 13.49
N ILE A 79 -33.44 6.73 12.84
CA ILE A 79 -32.45 5.83 13.42
C ILE A 79 -31.09 6.53 13.28
N LEU A 80 -30.58 7.04 14.39
CA LEU A 80 -29.23 7.55 14.51
C LEU A 80 -28.30 6.40 14.89
N TYR A 81 -27.13 6.31 14.27
CA TYR A 81 -26.16 5.26 14.58
C TYR A 81 -24.73 5.78 14.51
N LYS A 82 -23.89 5.30 15.42
CA LYS A 82 -22.53 5.79 15.62
C LYS A 82 -21.66 5.38 14.42
N THR A 83 -20.96 6.35 13.83
CA THR A 83 -20.01 6.17 12.71
C THR A 83 -18.83 5.25 13.05
N SER A 84 -18.54 5.06 14.33
CA SER A 84 -17.52 4.12 14.82
C SER A 84 -18.03 2.69 15.01
N LEU A 85 -19.29 2.40 14.68
CA LEU A 85 -19.81 1.03 14.67
C LEU A 85 -18.94 0.15 13.79
N GLN A 86 -18.59 -1.03 14.30
CA GLN A 86 -17.76 -2.02 13.60
C GLN A 86 -18.58 -2.88 12.62
N PHE A 87 -19.67 -2.31 12.10
CA PHE A 87 -20.63 -2.98 11.21
C PHE A 87 -20.79 -2.15 9.94
N SER A 88 -20.94 -2.82 8.79
CA SER A 88 -21.44 -2.14 7.59
C SER A 88 -22.91 -1.85 7.80
N VAL A 89 -23.33 -0.59 7.64
CA VAL A 89 -24.72 -0.17 7.88
C VAL A 89 -25.37 0.17 6.54
N ASN A 90 -26.41 -0.58 6.16
CA ASN A 90 -27.20 -0.33 4.95
C ASN A 90 -28.59 0.17 5.34
N GLU A 91 -29.10 1.21 4.68
CA GLU A 91 -30.49 1.65 4.82
C GLU A 91 -31.41 0.68 4.07
N ILE A 92 -32.55 0.32 4.68
CA ILE A 92 -33.63 -0.41 4.02
C ILE A 92 -34.55 0.63 3.38
N SER A 93 -34.24 1.02 2.14
CA SER A 93 -34.89 2.14 1.44
C SER A 93 -36.35 1.88 1.10
N ASP A 94 -36.70 0.62 0.80
CA ASP A 94 -37.96 0.21 0.18
C ASP A 94 -39.10 -0.02 1.20
N ILE A 95 -39.12 0.80 2.25
CA ILE A 95 -40.20 0.82 3.23
C ILE A 95 -41.23 1.86 2.81
N ASN A 96 -42.40 1.39 2.39
CA ASN A 96 -43.54 2.23 2.00
C ASN A 96 -44.30 2.77 3.24
N SER A 97 -43.59 3.42 4.15
CA SER A 97 -44.15 4.08 5.33
C SER A 97 -43.33 5.29 5.71
N SER A 98 -44.00 6.34 6.20
CA SER A 98 -43.36 7.52 6.81
C SER A 98 -43.08 7.35 8.30
N ARG A 99 -43.54 6.23 8.88
CA ARG A 99 -43.55 5.90 10.31
C ARG A 99 -42.62 4.76 10.68
N ILE A 100 -42.07 4.07 9.68
CA ILE A 100 -41.15 2.95 9.86
C ILE A 100 -39.85 3.26 9.10
N ALA A 101 -38.72 3.08 9.78
CA ALA A 101 -37.39 3.15 9.18
C ALA A 101 -36.63 1.86 9.51
N GLY A 102 -35.71 1.45 8.65
CA GLY A 102 -34.96 0.20 8.82
C GLY A 102 -33.49 0.35 8.45
N ILE A 103 -32.61 -0.30 9.21
CA ILE A 103 -31.19 -0.46 8.87
C ILE A 103 -30.77 -1.94 9.00
N GLU A 104 -29.85 -2.35 8.14
CA GLU A 104 -29.14 -3.62 8.25
C GLU A 104 -27.71 -3.35 8.77
N LEU A 105 -27.33 -4.04 9.83
CA LEU A 105 -25.95 -4.13 10.30
C LEU A 105 -25.34 -5.45 9.83
N LYS A 106 -24.41 -5.37 8.88
CA LYS A 106 -23.76 -6.54 8.27
C LYS A 106 -22.37 -6.75 8.85
N ASN A 107 -22.08 -7.98 9.28
CA ASN A 107 -20.78 -8.42 9.79
C ASN A 107 -20.38 -9.75 9.14
N GLN A 108 -19.13 -9.87 8.69
CA GLN A 108 -18.62 -11.08 8.03
C GLN A 108 -18.70 -12.34 8.91
N SER A 109 -18.70 -12.21 10.24
CA SER A 109 -18.69 -13.35 11.19
C SER A 109 -20.04 -13.65 11.87
N TYR A 110 -20.97 -12.70 11.90
CA TYR A 110 -22.23 -12.79 12.65
C TYR A 110 -23.50 -12.73 11.77
N GLY A 111 -23.32 -12.57 10.46
CA GLY A 111 -24.40 -12.36 9.49
C GLY A 111 -24.94 -10.94 9.52
N SER A 112 -26.26 -10.82 9.34
CA SER A 112 -26.97 -9.53 9.39
C SER A 112 -27.86 -9.40 10.63
N LEU A 113 -27.91 -8.18 11.17
CA LEU A 113 -28.83 -7.74 12.20
C LEU A 113 -29.67 -6.58 11.65
N PHE A 114 -30.98 -6.78 11.55
CA PHE A 114 -31.93 -5.80 11.07
C PHE A 114 -32.56 -5.05 12.25
N ILE A 115 -32.60 -3.73 12.16
CA ILE A 115 -33.18 -2.87 13.21
C ILE A 115 -34.23 -1.98 12.57
N PHE A 116 -35.47 -2.11 13.03
CA PHE A 116 -36.61 -1.33 12.58
C PHE A 116 -37.04 -0.34 13.68
N GLY A 117 -37.00 0.95 13.35
CA GLY A 117 -37.62 2.00 14.14
C GLY A 117 -39.08 2.17 13.74
N ALA A 118 -40.01 2.18 14.70
CA ALA A 118 -41.44 2.31 14.43
C ALA A 118 -42.11 3.40 15.27
N TYR A 119 -42.98 4.19 14.64
CA TYR A 119 -43.88 5.17 15.28
C TYR A 119 -45.33 4.93 14.84
N LEU A 120 -46.00 3.98 15.47
CA LEU A 120 -47.35 3.58 15.07
C LEU A 120 -48.39 4.67 15.38
N PRO A 121 -49.48 4.79 14.60
CA PRO A 121 -50.46 5.87 14.74
C PRO A 121 -51.06 5.97 16.15
N SER A 122 -51.08 7.19 16.70
CA SER A 122 -51.69 7.50 17.99
C SER A 122 -53.18 7.84 17.90
N ASP A 123 -53.73 8.02 16.69
CA ASP A 123 -55.14 8.38 16.45
C ASP A 123 -56.12 7.27 16.85
N ASP A 124 -57.42 7.57 16.96
CA ASP A 124 -58.40 6.53 17.33
C ASP A 124 -58.71 5.53 16.19
N SER A 125 -58.11 5.70 15.02
CA SER A 125 -58.35 4.85 13.85
C SER A 125 -57.60 3.51 13.98
N ILE A 126 -58.35 2.45 14.26
CA ILE A 126 -57.79 1.10 14.28
C ILE A 126 -57.30 0.65 12.89
N GLU A 127 -57.90 1.14 11.81
CA GLU A 127 -57.53 0.75 10.45
C GLU A 127 -56.19 1.38 10.02
N ASN A 128 -55.94 2.64 10.40
CA ASN A 128 -54.62 3.26 10.20
C ASN A 128 -53.54 2.49 10.98
N TYR A 129 -53.85 2.11 12.21
CA TYR A 129 -52.96 1.34 13.06
C TYR A 129 -52.65 -0.04 12.47
N LYS A 130 -53.66 -0.78 12.01
CA LYS A 130 -53.50 -2.09 11.34
C LYS A 130 -52.70 -1.98 10.05
N SER A 131 -52.92 -0.94 9.26
CA SER A 131 -52.20 -0.72 8.00
C SER A 131 -50.69 -0.58 8.24
N GLU A 132 -50.28 0.27 9.18
CA GLU A 132 -48.86 0.45 9.53
C GLU A 132 -48.27 -0.80 10.21
N LEU A 133 -49.05 -1.45 11.09
CA LEU A 133 -48.61 -2.70 11.73
C LEU A 133 -48.43 -3.83 10.72
N SER A 134 -49.24 -3.91 9.67
CA SER A 134 -49.13 -4.90 8.58
C SER A 134 -47.86 -4.73 7.75
N ILE A 135 -47.41 -3.47 7.54
CA ILE A 135 -46.12 -3.19 6.90
C ILE A 135 -44.98 -3.72 7.79
N LEU A 136 -45.03 -3.43 9.09
CA LEU A 136 -44.04 -3.93 10.05
C LEU A 136 -44.05 -5.46 10.14
N ASP A 137 -45.24 -6.09 10.07
CA ASP A 137 -45.47 -7.53 10.01
C ASP A 137 -44.77 -8.17 8.81
N SER A 138 -44.96 -7.58 7.63
CA SER A 138 -44.35 -8.03 6.37
C SER A 138 -42.82 -7.87 6.38
N LEU A 139 -42.33 -6.74 6.88
CA LEU A 139 -40.89 -6.50 7.01
C LEU A 139 -40.25 -7.51 7.96
N TYR A 140 -40.83 -7.73 9.15
CA TYR A 140 -40.29 -8.69 10.09
C TYR A 140 -40.33 -10.12 9.51
N ALA A 141 -41.45 -10.52 8.90
CA ALA A 141 -41.59 -11.84 8.29
C ALA A 141 -40.53 -12.10 7.21
N TYR A 142 -40.21 -11.10 6.39
CA TYR A 142 -39.19 -11.22 5.36
C TYR A 142 -37.77 -11.22 5.94
N TYR A 143 -37.41 -10.21 6.74
CA TYR A 143 -36.03 -10.00 7.16
C TYR A 143 -35.56 -10.97 8.26
N SER A 144 -36.49 -11.50 9.07
CA SER A 144 -36.16 -12.51 10.10
C SER A 144 -35.64 -13.83 9.52
N VAL A 145 -35.88 -14.09 8.23
CA VAL A 145 -35.31 -15.24 7.51
C VAL A 145 -33.80 -15.06 7.25
N TYR A 146 -33.36 -13.82 7.04
CA TYR A 146 -31.99 -13.49 6.64
C TYR A 146 -31.08 -13.10 7.81
N GLY A 147 -31.65 -12.89 9.01
CA GLY A 147 -30.88 -12.43 10.15
C GLY A 147 -31.72 -12.17 11.38
N ASN A 148 -31.06 -11.65 12.42
CA ASN A 148 -31.74 -11.28 13.65
C ASN A 148 -32.46 -9.94 13.48
N CYS A 149 -33.62 -9.78 14.12
CA CYS A 149 -34.44 -8.57 13.99
C CYS A 149 -34.72 -7.93 15.35
N ILE A 150 -34.62 -6.60 15.41
CA ILE A 150 -35.05 -5.75 16.53
C ILE A 150 -36.07 -4.74 16.00
N ILE A 151 -37.17 -4.58 16.72
CA ILE A 151 -38.18 -3.54 16.48
C ILE A 151 -38.20 -2.64 17.70
N ALA A 152 -38.10 -1.33 17.51
CA ALA A 152 -38.05 -0.39 18.62
C ALA A 152 -38.69 0.96 18.31
N GLY A 153 -39.28 1.58 19.32
CA GLY A 153 -39.92 2.90 19.23
C GLY A 153 -41.27 2.94 19.93
N ASP A 154 -42.03 4.00 19.64
CA ASP A 154 -43.38 4.23 20.18
C ASP A 154 -44.42 3.47 19.36
N LEU A 155 -44.93 2.38 19.94
CA LEU A 155 -45.92 1.53 19.31
C LEU A 155 -47.35 1.97 19.61
N ASN A 156 -47.57 3.01 20.44
CA ASN A 156 -48.89 3.54 20.80
C ASN A 156 -49.94 2.50 21.27
N ALA A 157 -49.48 1.33 21.72
CA ALA A 157 -50.29 0.25 22.28
C ALA A 157 -49.47 -0.54 23.30
N SER A 158 -50.13 -1.21 24.26
CA SER A 158 -49.43 -1.92 25.32
C SER A 158 -49.45 -3.43 25.12
N CYS A 159 -48.28 -4.06 25.29
CA CYS A 159 -48.12 -5.51 25.36
C CYS A 159 -48.35 -6.06 26.78
N LEU A 160 -48.48 -5.18 27.79
CA LEU A 160 -48.56 -5.58 29.19
C LEU A 160 -50.02 -5.71 29.65
N HIS A 161 -50.34 -6.85 30.27
CA HIS A 161 -51.69 -7.10 30.80
C HIS A 161 -52.17 -6.01 31.79
N LYS A 162 -51.27 -5.46 32.60
CA LYS A 162 -51.56 -4.43 33.60
C LYS A 162 -52.05 -3.09 33.02
N ASP A 163 -51.71 -2.78 31.77
CA ASP A 163 -52.00 -1.47 31.16
C ASP A 163 -53.28 -1.50 30.30
N ARG A 164 -53.90 -2.68 30.12
CA ARG A 164 -55.05 -2.88 29.23
C ARG A 164 -56.28 -2.04 29.57
N SER A 165 -56.44 -1.62 30.84
CA SER A 165 -57.54 -0.75 31.28
C SER A 165 -57.29 0.74 30.98
N ILE A 166 -56.06 1.11 30.60
CA ILE A 166 -55.61 2.50 30.45
C ILE A 166 -55.14 2.79 29.01
N SER A 167 -54.76 1.76 28.24
CA SER A 167 -54.43 1.82 26.81
C SER A 167 -55.60 1.45 25.90
N ASN A 168 -55.48 1.72 24.59
CA ASN A 168 -56.48 1.31 23.61
C ASN A 168 -56.48 -0.23 23.46
N ILE A 169 -57.58 -0.88 23.86
CA ILE A 169 -57.71 -2.35 23.92
C ILE A 169 -57.59 -2.99 22.53
N TYR A 170 -58.17 -2.37 21.50
CA TYR A 170 -58.16 -2.92 20.14
C TYR A 170 -56.76 -2.87 19.53
N LYS A 171 -56.05 -1.75 19.66
CA LYS A 171 -54.65 -1.64 19.20
C LYS A 171 -53.73 -2.59 19.96
N SER A 172 -53.93 -2.71 21.27
CA SER A 172 -53.16 -3.62 22.13
C SER A 172 -53.39 -5.09 21.74
N LYS A 173 -54.61 -5.45 21.34
CA LYS A 173 -54.93 -6.80 20.81
C LYS A 173 -54.20 -7.07 19.49
N GLU A 174 -54.21 -6.13 18.54
CA GLU A 174 -53.48 -6.29 17.27
C GLU A 174 -51.96 -6.40 17.48
N LEU A 175 -51.40 -5.56 18.36
CA LEU A 175 -49.97 -5.62 18.70
C LEU A 175 -49.61 -6.96 19.36
N LEU A 176 -50.44 -7.46 20.29
CA LEU A 176 -50.23 -8.76 20.92
C LEU A 176 -50.31 -9.92 19.92
N ASN A 177 -51.22 -9.85 18.95
CA ASN A 177 -51.31 -10.84 17.87
C ASN A 177 -50.04 -10.85 17.03
N PHE A 178 -49.53 -9.67 16.64
CA PHE A 178 -48.25 -9.53 15.93
C PHE A 178 -47.07 -10.09 16.73
N VAL A 179 -46.94 -9.71 18.01
CA VAL A 179 -45.88 -10.19 18.91
C VAL A 179 -45.94 -11.70 19.07
N SER A 180 -47.14 -12.26 19.27
CA SER A 180 -47.32 -13.71 19.45
C SER A 180 -47.03 -14.49 18.17
N ARG A 181 -47.48 -13.99 17.01
CA ARG A 181 -47.27 -14.63 15.70
C ARG A 181 -45.78 -14.81 15.39
N HIS A 182 -44.98 -13.80 15.71
CA HIS A 182 -43.55 -13.77 15.41
C HIS A 182 -42.65 -14.19 16.58
N HIS A 183 -43.24 -14.67 17.69
CA HIS A 183 -42.52 -15.07 18.90
C HIS A 183 -41.55 -13.97 19.40
N LEU A 184 -41.98 -12.71 19.29
CA LEU A 184 -41.19 -11.56 19.71
C LEU A 184 -41.18 -11.44 21.23
N LEU A 185 -40.01 -11.12 21.79
CA LEU A 185 -39.80 -10.95 23.22
C LEU A 185 -39.55 -9.49 23.55
N HIS A 186 -40.24 -8.98 24.57
CA HIS A 186 -39.99 -7.65 25.13
C HIS A 186 -38.71 -7.69 25.95
N ALA A 187 -37.71 -6.87 25.59
CA ALA A 187 -36.41 -6.86 26.25
C ALA A 187 -36.46 -6.65 27.79
N GLY A 188 -37.48 -5.94 28.29
CA GLY A 188 -37.71 -5.74 29.73
C GLY A 188 -38.26 -6.96 30.48
N GLY A 189 -38.54 -8.07 29.79
CA GLY A 189 -39.05 -9.32 30.39
C GLY A 189 -37.98 -10.21 31.03
N LYS A 190 -36.69 -10.06 30.67
CA LYS A 190 -35.58 -10.92 31.16
C LYS A 190 -34.87 -10.34 32.37
N ILE A 191 -34.58 -9.04 32.31
CA ILE A 191 -33.72 -8.32 33.24
C ILE A 191 -34.62 -7.45 34.10
N GLN A 192 -34.34 -7.38 35.40
CA GLN A 192 -35.09 -6.50 36.30
C GLN A 192 -35.04 -5.06 35.77
N ILE A 193 -36.22 -4.49 35.52
CA ILE A 193 -36.36 -3.12 35.02
C ILE A 193 -35.71 -2.16 36.02
N LYS A 194 -34.64 -1.48 35.58
CA LYS A 194 -34.06 -0.33 36.28
C LYS A 194 -34.80 0.94 35.84
N GLY A 195 -35.08 1.82 36.80
CA GLY A 195 -35.84 3.05 36.58
C GLY A 195 -37.37 2.87 36.62
N PRO A 196 -38.14 3.81 36.04
CA PRO A 196 -39.60 3.79 36.05
C PRO A 196 -40.20 2.56 35.33
N LYS A 197 -41.41 2.14 35.73
CA LYS A 197 -42.12 0.97 35.14
C LYS A 197 -43.10 1.34 34.01
N TYR A 198 -42.95 2.54 33.46
CA TYR A 198 -43.76 3.14 32.41
C TYR A 198 -42.83 3.97 31.51
N THR A 199 -43.20 4.16 30.25
CA THR A 199 -42.48 5.06 29.34
C THR A 199 -43.27 6.34 29.10
N TYR A 200 -44.61 6.28 29.11
CA TYR A 200 -45.46 7.44 28.96
C TYR A 200 -45.85 8.03 30.33
N VAL A 201 -45.30 9.20 30.66
CA VAL A 201 -45.35 9.80 32.00
C VAL A 201 -46.78 10.17 32.40
N THR A 202 -47.55 10.77 31.49
CA THR A 202 -48.88 11.36 31.79
C THR A 202 -49.88 10.32 32.30
N LYS A 203 -49.94 9.14 31.68
CA LYS A 203 -50.85 8.05 32.09
C LYS A 203 -50.15 6.90 32.81
N GLN A 204 -48.84 7.00 33.02
CA GLN A 204 -47.99 5.93 33.57
C GLN A 204 -48.17 4.58 32.85
N THR A 205 -48.22 4.61 31.52
CA THR A 205 -48.40 3.42 30.65
C THR A 205 -47.13 3.06 29.89
N MET A 206 -46.96 1.78 29.53
CA MET A 206 -45.85 1.32 28.69
C MET A 206 -46.27 1.32 27.22
N LEU A 207 -45.73 2.25 26.42
CA LEU A 207 -46.04 2.41 24.99
C LEU A 207 -44.80 2.29 24.09
N ASP A 208 -43.61 2.53 24.64
CA ASP A 208 -42.34 2.50 23.90
C ASP A 208 -41.64 1.16 24.16
N TYR A 209 -41.53 0.32 23.14
CA TYR A 209 -41.00 -1.03 23.29
C TYR A 209 -39.69 -1.21 22.51
N ILE A 210 -38.89 -2.17 23.00
CA ILE A 210 -37.84 -2.81 22.21
C ILE A 210 -38.17 -4.30 22.21
N LEU A 211 -38.59 -4.79 21.05
CA LEU A 211 -38.99 -6.16 20.76
C LEU A 211 -37.88 -6.83 19.96
N CYS A 212 -37.54 -8.06 20.31
CA CYS A 212 -36.44 -8.78 19.67
C CYS A 212 -36.74 -10.28 19.60
N ASN A 213 -36.05 -10.99 18.71
CA ASN A 213 -36.12 -12.44 18.65
C ASN A 213 -35.38 -13.11 19.83
N GLU A 214 -35.58 -14.41 20.00
CA GLU A 214 -35.03 -15.17 21.13
C GLU A 214 -33.49 -15.10 21.23
N ILE A 215 -32.81 -15.06 20.09
CA ILE A 215 -31.34 -15.01 20.02
C ILE A 215 -30.81 -13.71 20.65
N ILE A 216 -31.34 -12.55 20.24
CA ILE A 216 -30.95 -11.26 20.83
C ILE A 216 -31.37 -11.19 22.29
N TYR A 217 -32.56 -11.69 22.62
CA TYR A 217 -33.05 -11.73 24.00
C TYR A 217 -32.11 -12.50 24.94
N ARG A 218 -31.57 -13.64 24.50
CA ARG A 218 -30.57 -14.42 25.25
C ARG A 218 -29.25 -13.65 25.46
N LYS A 219 -28.90 -12.74 24.55
CA LYS A 219 -27.67 -11.91 24.60
C LYS A 219 -27.81 -10.57 25.32
N LEU A 220 -29.02 -10.20 25.77
CA LEU A 220 -29.25 -9.00 26.57
C LEU A 220 -28.44 -9.03 27.89
N ARG A 221 -27.73 -7.93 28.15
CA ARG A 221 -26.93 -7.65 29.36
C ARG A 221 -27.51 -6.50 30.19
N TYR A 222 -28.19 -5.56 29.56
CA TYR A 222 -28.72 -4.36 30.20
C TYR A 222 -30.12 -4.01 29.69
N TYR A 223 -30.97 -3.52 30.60
CA TYR A 223 -32.25 -2.88 30.30
C TYR A 223 -32.54 -1.80 31.35
N GLU A 224 -32.83 -0.58 30.91
CA GLU A 224 -33.19 0.54 31.79
C GLU A 224 -34.18 1.48 31.08
N ILE A 225 -35.11 2.03 31.87
CA ILE A 225 -35.92 3.18 31.47
C ILE A 225 -35.35 4.39 32.20
N LEU A 226 -34.85 5.39 31.47
CA LEU A 226 -34.20 6.55 32.07
C LEU A 226 -35.25 7.50 32.66
N ASP A 227 -35.03 7.97 33.88
CA ASP A 227 -35.94 8.90 34.54
C ASP A 227 -35.90 10.31 33.92
N GLU A 228 -36.91 11.14 34.24
CA GLU A 228 -36.97 12.53 33.74
C GLU A 228 -35.76 13.38 34.18
N GLY A 229 -35.13 13.03 35.31
CA GLY A 229 -34.02 13.75 35.94
C GLY A 229 -32.70 13.61 35.17
N ALA A 230 -32.48 12.45 34.56
CA ALA A 230 -31.30 12.14 33.76
C ALA A 230 -31.23 12.94 32.43
N ILE A 231 -32.33 13.59 32.00
CA ILE A 231 -32.46 14.05 30.60
C ILE A 231 -33.05 15.46 30.45
N SER A 232 -34.25 15.71 31.01
CA SER A 232 -35.18 16.86 30.87
C SER A 232 -36.55 16.53 30.27
N SER A 233 -37.51 17.24 30.85
CA SER A 233 -38.92 17.44 30.52
C SER A 233 -39.24 17.97 29.09
N THR A 234 -38.51 17.58 28.04
CA THR A 234 -38.83 17.99 26.66
C THR A 234 -39.79 17.03 25.96
N SER A 235 -39.95 15.82 26.49
CA SER A 235 -40.93 14.83 26.07
C SER A 235 -41.65 14.27 27.30
N ASP A 236 -42.90 13.84 27.13
CA ASP A 236 -43.66 13.05 28.10
C ASP A 236 -43.45 11.53 27.91
N HIS A 237 -42.47 11.17 27.07
CA HIS A 237 -41.96 9.80 26.94
C HIS A 237 -40.54 9.70 27.50
N LEU A 238 -40.27 8.63 28.22
CA LEU A 238 -38.98 8.28 28.79
C LEU A 238 -38.19 7.36 27.83
N PRO A 239 -36.87 7.55 27.66
CA PRO A 239 -36.08 6.66 26.82
C PRO A 239 -35.92 5.27 27.42
N VAL A 240 -35.92 4.28 26.54
CA VAL A 240 -35.62 2.88 26.86
C VAL A 240 -34.23 2.55 26.34
N VAL A 241 -33.35 2.02 27.20
CA VAL A 241 -31.97 1.65 26.89
C VAL A 241 -31.78 0.16 27.04
N ILE A 242 -31.13 -0.48 26.07
CA ILE A 242 -30.66 -1.85 26.16
C ILE A 242 -29.19 -1.96 25.77
N GLU A 243 -28.54 -3.01 26.27
CA GLU A 243 -27.22 -3.44 25.83
C GLU A 243 -27.23 -4.96 25.59
N PHE A 244 -26.69 -5.39 24.46
CA PHE A 244 -26.58 -6.81 24.12
C PHE A 244 -25.24 -7.13 23.45
N GLU A 245 -24.78 -8.37 23.62
CA GLU A 245 -23.50 -8.82 23.09
C GLU A 245 -23.53 -9.16 21.60
N THR A 246 -22.38 -8.95 20.95
CA THR A 246 -22.12 -9.30 19.57
C THR A 246 -20.78 -10.05 19.45
N ASP A 247 -20.77 -11.08 18.62
CA ASP A 247 -19.57 -11.88 18.35
C ASP A 247 -18.78 -11.20 17.22
N SER A 248 -17.94 -10.21 17.56
CA SER A 248 -17.06 -9.57 16.57
C SER A 248 -15.58 -9.62 17.00
N THR A 249 -14.73 -9.95 16.01
CA THR A 249 -13.32 -9.56 15.96
C THR A 249 -13.21 -8.23 15.18
N PRO A 250 -12.30 -7.33 15.56
CA PRO A 250 -12.28 -5.97 15.02
C PRO A 250 -11.71 -5.94 13.59
N HIS A 251 -12.58 -5.85 12.59
CA HIS A 251 -12.22 -5.34 11.27
C HIS A 251 -13.16 -4.20 10.90
N ARG A 252 -12.59 -2.99 10.82
CA ARG A 252 -13.36 -1.78 10.53
C ARG A 252 -13.35 -1.52 9.03
N ILE A 253 -14.52 -1.49 8.41
CA ILE A 253 -14.70 -0.92 7.07
C ILE A 253 -14.82 0.60 7.22
N ILE A 254 -13.95 1.35 6.56
CA ILE A 254 -13.93 2.82 6.62
C ILE A 254 -15.11 3.37 5.79
N ASN A 255 -16.16 3.86 6.45
CA ASN A 255 -17.27 4.56 5.79
C ASN A 255 -16.82 5.92 5.21
N SER A 256 -17.36 6.26 4.03
CA SER A 256 -16.97 7.45 3.25
C SER A 256 -17.33 8.80 3.91
N SER A 257 -18.33 8.82 4.80
CA SER A 257 -18.84 10.03 5.44
C SER A 257 -18.02 10.52 6.64
N ASP A 258 -17.13 9.70 7.21
CA ASP A 258 -16.41 9.99 8.45
C ASP A 258 -15.58 11.30 8.35
N LYS A 259 -15.66 12.22 9.32
CA LYS A 259 -14.90 13.49 9.21
C LYS A 259 -13.39 13.23 9.33
N LEU A 260 -12.61 13.74 8.36
CA LEU A 260 -11.15 13.66 8.38
C LEU A 260 -10.55 14.33 9.63
N PRO A 261 -9.42 13.83 10.16
CA PRO A 261 -8.72 14.46 11.26
C PRO A 261 -8.32 15.92 10.95
N ALA A 262 -8.41 16.79 11.96
CA ALA A 262 -8.08 18.19 11.83
C ALA A 262 -6.66 18.50 12.30
N TRP A 263 -5.70 18.02 11.52
CA TRP A 263 -4.27 18.21 11.78
C TRP A 263 -3.85 19.67 11.99
N HIS A 264 -4.58 20.65 11.43
CA HIS A 264 -4.29 22.07 11.66
C HIS A 264 -4.63 22.60 13.07
N LYS A 265 -5.21 21.76 13.93
CA LYS A 265 -5.56 22.09 15.34
C LYS A 265 -4.83 21.20 16.34
N VAL A 266 -3.91 20.35 15.87
CA VAL A 266 -3.20 19.39 16.73
C VAL A 266 -2.17 20.11 17.59
N THR A 267 -1.98 19.62 18.81
CA THR A 267 -0.92 20.05 19.74
C THR A 267 0.26 19.06 19.71
N ASP A 268 1.45 19.48 20.17
CA ASP A 268 2.62 18.59 20.21
C ASP A 268 2.38 17.34 21.08
N ALA A 269 1.64 17.47 22.18
CA ALA A 269 1.27 16.34 23.03
C ALA A 269 0.42 15.31 22.27
N GLN A 270 -0.50 15.76 21.42
CA GLN A 270 -1.33 14.88 20.58
C GLN A 270 -0.52 14.24 19.45
N ILE A 271 0.48 14.95 18.89
CA ILE A 271 1.42 14.36 17.94
C ILE A 271 2.24 13.24 18.61
N ASN A 272 2.75 13.48 19.81
CA ASN A 272 3.49 12.45 20.57
C ASN A 272 2.62 11.24 20.90
N GLN A 273 1.36 11.47 21.28
CA GLN A 273 0.39 10.40 21.50
C GLN A 273 0.12 9.61 20.21
N TYR A 274 -0.03 10.30 19.07
CA TYR A 274 -0.19 9.68 17.76
C TYR A 274 0.99 8.77 17.41
N GLN A 275 2.22 9.24 17.59
CA GLN A 275 3.43 8.45 17.35
C GLN A 275 3.52 7.23 18.26
N LYS A 276 3.20 7.37 19.55
CA LYS A 276 3.20 6.26 20.50
C LYS A 276 2.19 5.17 20.12
N LEU A 277 0.99 5.56 19.67
CA LEU A 277 -0.04 4.63 19.21
C LEU A 277 0.34 3.90 17.92
N LEU A 278 1.30 4.43 17.16
CA LEU A 278 1.80 3.82 15.92
C LEU A 278 2.94 2.83 16.16
N SER A 279 3.75 3.00 17.21
CA SER A 279 4.98 2.23 17.43
C SER A 279 4.78 0.71 17.33
N ASP A 280 3.98 0.12 18.22
CA ASP A 280 3.84 -1.34 18.29
C ASP A 280 3.12 -1.92 17.04
N PRO A 281 1.98 -1.36 16.58
CA PRO A 281 1.29 -1.89 15.40
C PRO A 281 2.15 -1.82 14.12
N VAL A 282 2.99 -0.79 13.99
CA VAL A 282 3.87 -0.63 12.84
C VAL A 282 5.04 -1.61 12.87
N GLU A 283 5.64 -1.87 14.04
CA GLU A 283 6.69 -2.90 14.13
C GLU A 283 6.14 -4.29 13.79
N ILE A 284 4.93 -4.63 14.26
CA ILE A 284 4.25 -5.88 13.87
C ILE A 284 4.04 -5.94 12.34
N LEU A 285 3.70 -4.82 11.70
CA LEU A 285 3.55 -4.76 10.25
C LEU A 285 4.88 -4.93 9.52
N ILE A 286 5.96 -4.37 10.04
CA ILE A 286 7.30 -4.53 9.47
C ILE A 286 7.77 -5.99 9.59
N ASP A 287 7.54 -6.62 10.74
CA ASP A 287 7.86 -8.03 10.94
C ASP A 287 7.09 -8.92 9.97
N LYS A 288 5.79 -8.64 9.76
CA LYS A 288 4.99 -9.30 8.72
C LYS A 288 5.57 -9.10 7.31
N MET A 289 5.99 -7.88 6.95
CA MET A 289 6.61 -7.60 5.64
C MET A 289 7.93 -8.35 5.45
N ASN A 290 8.68 -8.59 6.52
CA ASN A 290 9.96 -9.30 6.49
C ASN A 290 9.81 -10.83 6.52
N SER A 291 8.79 -11.35 7.21
CA SER A 291 8.58 -12.80 7.39
C SER A 291 7.82 -13.46 6.24
N TYR A 292 6.97 -12.73 5.53
CA TYR A 292 6.14 -13.30 4.48
C TYR A 292 6.84 -13.30 3.11
N SER A 293 7.17 -14.51 2.66
CA SER A 293 7.32 -14.84 1.26
C SER A 293 5.95 -14.70 0.57
N PHE A 294 5.76 -13.63 -0.22
CA PHE A 294 4.63 -13.42 -1.15
C PHE A 294 3.22 -13.07 -0.62
N ALA A 295 2.96 -12.88 0.68
CA ALA A 295 1.59 -12.56 1.13
C ALA A 295 1.12 -11.14 0.74
N ASP A 296 -0.13 -11.07 0.28
CA ASP A 296 -0.81 -9.95 -0.39
C ASP A 296 -0.39 -8.54 0.05
N ILE A 297 0.33 -7.86 -0.85
CA ILE A 297 0.71 -6.45 -0.72
C ILE A 297 -0.50 -5.51 -0.53
N ASP A 298 -1.66 -5.96 -1.01
CA ASP A 298 -2.96 -5.32 -0.78
C ASP A 298 -3.30 -5.28 0.71
N THR A 299 -3.28 -6.44 1.38
CA THR A 299 -3.56 -6.58 2.82
C THR A 299 -2.56 -5.80 3.67
N ILE A 300 -1.28 -5.83 3.30
CA ILE A 300 -0.23 -5.09 4.00
C ILE A 300 -0.50 -3.58 3.93
N TYR A 301 -0.88 -3.07 2.75
CA TYR A 301 -1.20 -1.66 2.57
C TYR A 301 -2.47 -1.27 3.34
N ASP A 302 -3.49 -2.12 3.33
CA ASP A 302 -4.76 -1.87 4.03
C ASP A 302 -4.60 -1.85 5.55
N ASP A 303 -3.77 -2.76 6.10
CA ASP A 303 -3.41 -2.76 7.51
C ASP A 303 -2.63 -1.49 7.88
N PHE A 304 -1.71 -1.04 7.02
CA PHE A 304 -0.97 0.21 7.24
C PHE A 304 -1.90 1.43 7.26
N VAL A 305 -2.80 1.56 6.27
CA VAL A 305 -3.80 2.64 6.22
C VAL A 305 -4.71 2.60 7.45
N SER A 306 -5.17 1.41 7.84
CA SER A 306 -6.00 1.21 9.03
C SER A 306 -5.29 1.64 10.30
N THR A 307 -4.00 1.30 10.42
CA THR A 307 -3.14 1.69 11.55
C THR A 307 -3.01 3.22 11.66
N LEU A 308 -2.76 3.91 10.54
CA LEU A 308 -2.70 5.38 10.51
C LEU A 308 -4.02 6.01 10.95
N HIS A 309 -5.15 5.52 10.44
CA HIS A 309 -6.48 6.06 10.76
C HIS A 309 -6.88 5.78 12.21
N ASN A 310 -6.59 4.59 12.74
CA ASN A 310 -6.92 4.23 14.11
C ASN A 310 -6.16 5.12 15.11
N ALA A 311 -4.86 5.28 14.92
CA ALA A 311 -4.06 6.17 15.75
C ALA A 311 -4.53 7.63 15.64
N ALA A 312 -4.84 8.10 14.42
CA ALA A 312 -5.29 9.49 14.21
C ALA A 312 -6.69 9.75 14.80
N ASN A 313 -7.60 8.78 14.72
CA ASN A 313 -8.94 8.89 15.30
C ASN A 313 -8.92 9.02 16.83
N ILE A 314 -7.92 8.43 17.48
CA ILE A 314 -7.76 8.50 18.95
C ILE A 314 -7.04 9.80 19.34
N ALA A 315 -5.95 10.13 18.66
CA ALA A 315 -5.06 11.22 19.09
C ALA A 315 -5.46 12.61 18.56
N ILE A 316 -6.14 12.69 17.41
CA ILE A 316 -6.27 13.94 16.65
C ILE A 316 -7.73 14.44 16.64
N PRO A 317 -7.98 15.72 16.95
CA PRO A 317 -9.33 16.26 16.97
C PRO A 317 -9.94 16.27 15.56
N LYS A 318 -11.25 15.99 15.44
CA LYS A 318 -11.99 16.14 14.17
C LYS A 318 -12.60 17.53 14.06
N CYS A 319 -12.41 18.20 12.91
CA CYS A 319 -13.03 19.50 12.67
C CYS A 319 -14.48 19.34 12.22
N GLY A 320 -15.41 19.51 13.15
CA GLY A 320 -16.78 19.89 12.82
C GLY A 320 -16.93 21.40 12.90
N PHE A 321 -17.13 22.07 11.77
CA PHE A 321 -17.88 23.33 11.78
C PHE A 321 -19.35 22.94 11.92
N ASN A 322 -19.97 23.25 13.06
CA ASN A 322 -21.42 23.19 13.19
C ASN A 322 -21.94 24.60 12.89
N PRO A 323 -22.57 24.84 11.74
CA PRO A 323 -23.16 26.16 11.41
C PRO A 323 -24.24 26.59 12.41
N LEU A 324 -24.72 25.65 13.23
CA LEU A 324 -25.84 25.80 14.16
C LEU A 324 -25.39 25.83 15.63
N THR A 325 -24.11 25.59 15.95
CA THR A 325 -23.60 25.94 17.28
C THR A 325 -23.53 27.45 17.36
N LYS A 326 -24.35 28.03 18.22
CA LYS A 326 -24.28 29.45 18.58
C LYS A 326 -22.86 29.73 19.08
N PRO A 327 -22.00 30.39 18.28
CA PRO A 327 -20.57 30.52 18.62
C PRO A 327 -20.35 31.32 19.91
N TYR A 328 -21.35 32.15 20.26
CA TYR A 328 -21.47 32.91 21.49
C TYR A 328 -21.91 32.09 22.72
N TRP A 329 -22.17 30.78 22.58
CA TRP A 329 -22.58 29.91 23.69
C TRP A 329 -21.37 29.54 24.56
N ASN A 330 -20.96 30.45 25.44
CA ASN A 330 -19.82 30.32 26.34
C ASN A 330 -20.23 29.77 27.73
N ALA A 331 -19.26 29.63 28.65
CA ALA A 331 -19.50 29.10 29.99
C ALA A 331 -20.51 29.93 30.80
N ASP A 332 -20.55 31.25 30.60
CA ASP A 332 -21.50 32.15 31.25
C ASP A 332 -22.94 31.92 30.77
N VAL A 333 -23.13 31.81 29.45
CA VAL A 333 -24.43 31.48 28.85
C VAL A 333 -24.90 30.10 29.34
N LYS A 334 -23.98 29.12 29.42
CA LYS A 334 -24.29 27.80 29.96
C LYS A 334 -24.72 27.86 31.43
N ARG A 335 -23.99 28.58 32.29
CA ARG A 335 -24.36 28.76 33.71
C ARG A 335 -25.73 29.41 33.88
N ALA A 336 -26.00 30.48 33.13
CA ALA A 336 -27.29 31.17 33.20
C ALA A 336 -28.45 30.28 32.70
N HIS A 337 -28.21 29.48 31.66
CA HIS A 337 -29.14 28.48 31.16
C HIS A 337 -29.41 27.35 32.17
N ASP A 338 -28.37 26.81 32.80
CA ASP A 338 -28.49 25.75 33.80
C ASP A 338 -29.28 26.25 35.04
N ASN A 339 -29.08 27.50 35.44
CA ASN A 339 -29.87 28.15 36.49
C ASN A 339 -31.33 28.35 36.09
N GLU A 340 -31.62 28.83 34.87
CA GLU A 340 -32.99 28.94 34.33
C GLU A 340 -33.72 27.60 34.39
N ARG A 341 -33.03 26.52 34.01
CA ARG A 341 -33.56 25.16 34.01
C ARG A 341 -33.87 24.67 35.42
N SER A 342 -32.97 24.92 36.38
CA SER A 342 -33.18 24.59 37.80
C SER A 342 -34.41 25.31 38.38
N MET A 343 -34.58 26.59 38.07
CA MET A 343 -35.73 27.37 38.54
C MET A 343 -37.03 27.00 37.81
N ARG A 344 -36.95 26.61 36.54
CA ARG A 344 -38.09 26.03 35.80
C ARG A 344 -38.53 24.71 36.42
N LYS A 345 -37.61 23.86 36.90
CA LYS A 345 -37.92 22.59 37.57
C LYS A 345 -38.73 22.83 38.85
N LEU A 346 -38.32 23.79 39.67
CA LEU A 346 -39.07 24.18 40.87
C LEU A 346 -40.48 24.66 40.53
N TRP A 347 -40.62 25.47 39.48
CA TRP A 347 -41.92 25.93 38.99
C TRP A 347 -42.82 24.80 38.46
N VAL A 348 -42.24 23.79 37.80
CA VAL A 348 -42.99 22.63 37.31
C VAL A 348 -43.42 21.71 38.47
N LEU A 349 -42.55 21.47 39.44
CA LEU A 349 -42.88 20.69 40.66
C LEU A 349 -44.01 21.32 41.46
N ASP A 350 -44.10 22.66 41.45
CA ASP A 350 -45.14 23.43 42.11
C ASP A 350 -46.48 23.46 41.34
N GLY A 351 -46.64 22.65 40.27
CA GLY A 351 -47.86 22.58 39.48
C GLY A 351 -48.01 23.68 38.42
N GLN A 352 -46.91 24.34 38.03
CA GLN A 352 -46.86 25.38 37.00
C GLN A 352 -47.78 26.59 37.26
N PRO A 353 -47.80 27.15 38.49
CA PRO A 353 -48.72 28.23 38.83
C PRO A 353 -48.43 29.50 38.03
N ARG A 354 -49.45 30.30 37.71
CA ARG A 354 -49.30 31.51 36.87
C ARG A 354 -49.53 32.77 37.69
N GLY A 355 -48.52 33.66 37.71
CA GLY A 355 -48.62 34.98 38.34
C GLY A 355 -47.41 35.30 39.21
N MET A 356 -47.03 36.59 39.29
CA MET A 356 -45.81 37.01 40.01
C MET A 356 -45.89 36.87 41.53
N HIS A 357 -47.08 36.59 42.07
CA HIS A 357 -47.31 36.29 43.48
C HIS A 357 -46.87 34.88 43.86
N PHE A 358 -46.76 33.95 42.91
CA PHE A 358 -46.18 32.63 43.14
C PHE A 358 -44.66 32.71 43.09
N ASP A 359 -43.99 32.31 44.16
CA ASP A 359 -42.53 32.39 44.30
C ASP A 359 -41.82 31.56 43.22
N SER A 360 -42.30 30.35 42.97
CA SER A 360 -41.76 29.46 41.94
C SER A 360 -41.84 30.07 40.53
N TYR A 361 -42.96 30.74 40.19
CA TYR A 361 -43.14 31.47 38.93
C TYR A 361 -42.24 32.70 38.85
N ARG A 362 -42.15 33.51 39.92
CA ARG A 362 -41.33 34.73 39.97
C ARG A 362 -39.84 34.43 39.80
N ILE A 363 -39.34 33.43 40.52
CA ILE A 363 -37.94 33.01 40.47
C ILE A 363 -37.59 32.44 39.08
N TYR A 364 -38.45 31.60 38.51
CA TYR A 364 -38.30 31.11 37.14
C TYR A 364 -38.20 32.26 36.12
N LYS A 365 -39.12 33.24 36.18
CA LYS A 365 -39.14 34.36 35.23
C LYS A 365 -37.91 35.25 35.36
N ARG A 366 -37.38 35.43 36.58
CA ARG A 366 -36.13 36.15 36.83
C ARG A 366 -34.93 35.43 36.20
N ALA A 367 -34.80 34.12 36.44
CA ALA A 367 -33.72 33.32 35.86
C ALA A 367 -33.79 33.30 34.32
N LYS A 368 -35.00 33.25 33.75
CA LYS A 368 -35.22 33.35 32.30
C LYS A 368 -34.83 34.70 31.71
N SER A 369 -35.10 35.79 32.42
CA SER A 369 -34.68 37.13 32.00
C SER A 369 -33.16 37.26 31.99
N GLU A 370 -32.50 36.73 33.02
CA GLU A 370 -31.04 36.77 33.13
C GLU A 370 -30.36 35.92 32.05
N PHE A 371 -30.85 34.72 31.79
CA PHE A 371 -30.37 33.89 30.68
C PHE A 371 -30.44 34.64 29.33
N ARG A 372 -31.56 35.32 29.05
CA ARG A 372 -31.72 36.10 27.81
C ARG A 372 -30.71 37.24 27.72
N ARG A 373 -30.48 37.96 28.82
CA ARG A 373 -29.51 39.05 28.90
C ARG A 373 -28.08 38.58 28.61
N VAL A 374 -27.64 37.51 29.29
CA VAL A 374 -26.30 36.94 29.11
C VAL A 374 -26.12 36.38 27.70
N GLN A 375 -27.16 35.73 27.16
CA GLN A 375 -27.15 35.24 25.78
C GLN A 375 -26.99 36.37 24.76
N GLN A 376 -27.70 37.48 24.94
CA GLN A 376 -27.65 38.62 24.03
C GLN A 376 -26.27 39.30 24.06
N ALA A 377 -25.72 39.56 25.26
CA ALA A 377 -24.40 40.17 25.41
C ALA A 377 -23.29 39.31 24.77
N ALA A 378 -23.33 38.00 24.97
CA ALA A 378 -22.35 37.10 24.35
C ALA A 378 -22.46 37.08 22.82
N ASN A 379 -23.68 37.17 22.28
CA ASN A 379 -23.90 37.24 20.83
C ASN A 379 -23.36 38.55 20.24
N GLU A 380 -23.59 39.69 20.90
CA GLU A 380 -23.07 40.99 20.48
C GLU A 380 -21.53 41.01 20.48
N GLN A 381 -20.89 40.51 21.53
CA GLN A 381 -19.43 40.39 21.59
C GLN A 381 -18.85 39.50 20.47
N TYR A 382 -19.49 38.37 20.19
CA TYR A 382 -19.08 37.48 19.11
C TYR A 382 -19.21 38.16 17.74
N MET A 383 -20.31 38.87 17.50
CA MET A 383 -20.53 39.60 16.25
C MET A 383 -19.51 40.72 16.07
N GLN A 384 -19.20 41.47 17.13
CA GLN A 384 -18.17 42.51 17.08
C GLN A 384 -16.82 41.93 16.67
N LYS A 385 -16.39 40.85 17.31
CA LYS A 385 -15.15 40.15 16.96
C LYS A 385 -15.14 39.68 15.48
N CYS A 386 -16.27 39.20 14.97
CA CYS A 386 -16.38 38.82 13.57
C CYS A 386 -16.19 40.00 12.60
N TYR A 387 -16.70 41.19 12.97
CA TYR A 387 -16.52 42.40 12.17
C TYR A 387 -15.07 42.89 12.21
N ASP A 388 -14.43 42.81 13.38
CA ASP A 388 -13.03 43.18 13.56
C ASP A 388 -12.12 42.25 12.73
N ASP A 389 -12.32 40.93 12.82
CA ASP A 389 -11.59 39.92 12.02
C ASP A 389 -11.80 40.13 10.49
N LEU A 390 -12.99 40.55 10.07
CA LEU A 390 -13.30 40.85 8.67
C LEU A 390 -12.58 42.11 8.18
N ASN A 391 -12.52 43.16 9.00
CA ASN A 391 -11.83 44.39 8.67
C ASN A 391 -10.32 44.16 8.56
N GLU A 392 -9.72 43.46 9.53
CA GLU A 392 -8.29 43.12 9.51
C GLU A 392 -7.91 42.27 8.29
N THR A 393 -8.74 41.27 7.95
CA THR A 393 -8.48 40.41 6.79
C THR A 393 -8.76 41.07 5.44
N ALA A 394 -9.64 42.08 5.38
CA ALA A 394 -9.86 42.88 4.17
C ALA A 394 -8.58 43.64 3.76
N GLU A 395 -7.78 44.07 4.73
CA GLU A 395 -6.53 44.79 4.51
C GLU A 395 -5.34 43.86 4.26
N CYS A 396 -5.32 42.66 4.87
CA CYS A 396 -4.13 41.79 4.89
C CYS A 396 -4.19 40.53 3.99
N ASP A 397 -5.36 39.91 3.78
CA ASP A 397 -5.50 38.68 2.97
C ASP A 397 -6.89 38.57 2.31
N ILE A 398 -6.94 39.02 1.06
CA ILE A 398 -8.16 39.03 0.23
C ILE A 398 -8.80 37.64 0.06
N ARG A 399 -8.02 36.53 0.11
CA ARG A 399 -8.57 35.17 -0.01
C ARG A 399 -9.22 34.72 1.29
N LEU A 400 -8.62 35.06 2.42
CA LEU A 400 -9.18 34.79 3.74
C LEU A 400 -10.46 35.61 3.98
N PHE A 401 -10.46 36.89 3.57
CA PHE A 401 -11.64 37.76 3.58
C PHE A 401 -12.85 37.13 2.87
N TRP A 402 -12.70 36.74 1.60
CA TRP A 402 -13.80 36.12 0.84
C TRP A 402 -14.24 34.76 1.40
N LYS A 403 -13.34 34.03 2.08
CA LYS A 403 -13.67 32.79 2.77
C LYS A 403 -14.52 33.04 4.02
N GLN A 404 -14.25 34.11 4.76
CA GLN A 404 -15.05 34.52 5.91
C GLN A 404 -16.42 35.05 5.48
N ILE A 405 -16.50 35.92 4.46
CA ILE A 405 -17.77 36.40 3.87
C ILE A 405 -18.68 35.25 3.42
N LYS A 406 -18.12 34.21 2.78
CA LYS A 406 -18.85 33.01 2.35
C LYS A 406 -19.38 32.16 3.51
N ARG A 407 -18.87 32.33 4.74
CA ARG A 407 -19.45 31.70 5.95
C ARG A 407 -20.68 32.46 6.46
N PHE A 408 -20.74 33.77 6.24
CA PHE A 408 -21.87 34.63 6.65
C PHE A 408 -23.01 34.62 5.63
N LYS A 409 -22.73 34.50 4.32
CA LYS A 409 -23.76 34.23 3.32
C LYS A 409 -24.22 32.78 3.48
N GLY A 410 -25.46 32.58 3.92
CA GLY A 410 -26.08 31.25 4.06
C GLY A 410 -25.80 30.36 2.84
N ARG A 411 -25.52 29.07 3.08
CA ARG A 411 -25.21 28.12 2.00
C ARG A 411 -26.44 27.93 1.11
N SER A 412 -26.25 28.00 -0.20
CA SER A 412 -27.22 27.50 -1.20
C SER A 412 -27.64 26.08 -0.84
N SER A 413 -28.95 25.77 -0.95
CA SER A 413 -29.52 24.46 -0.62
C SER A 413 -29.09 23.34 -1.58
N LYS A 414 -28.68 23.67 -2.81
CA LYS A 414 -28.07 22.70 -3.75
C LYS A 414 -26.54 22.78 -3.66
N ILE A 415 -25.92 21.65 -3.29
CA ILE A 415 -24.46 21.46 -3.17
C ILE A 415 -23.83 21.12 -4.53
N TYR A 416 -24.62 20.66 -5.50
CA TYR A 416 -24.19 20.16 -6.79
C TYR A 416 -25.09 20.71 -7.93
N PRO A 417 -24.57 20.82 -9.16
CA PRO A 417 -25.31 21.29 -10.33
C PRO A 417 -26.27 20.22 -10.88
N GLU A 418 -27.34 20.64 -11.57
CA GLU A 418 -28.05 19.77 -12.52
C GLU A 418 -27.20 19.64 -13.77
N ILE A 419 -27.09 18.43 -14.33
CA ILE A 419 -26.29 18.14 -15.52
C ILE A 419 -27.21 17.67 -16.65
N VAL A 420 -26.94 18.13 -17.87
CA VAL A 420 -27.63 17.73 -19.09
C VAL A 420 -26.62 17.05 -20.01
N TYR A 421 -26.84 15.77 -20.29
CA TYR A 421 -25.99 14.96 -21.15
C TYR A 421 -26.87 14.03 -21.99
N GLU A 422 -26.60 13.92 -23.30
CA GLU A 422 -27.39 13.12 -24.25
C GLU A 422 -28.91 13.31 -24.15
N ASN A 423 -29.37 14.57 -24.06
CA ASN A 423 -30.78 14.94 -23.90
C ASN A 423 -31.48 14.41 -22.63
N LYS A 424 -30.72 13.89 -21.65
CA LYS A 424 -31.21 13.51 -20.32
C LYS A 424 -30.76 14.54 -19.27
N VAL A 425 -31.61 14.78 -18.27
CA VAL A 425 -31.33 15.69 -17.15
C VAL A 425 -31.07 14.89 -15.88
N TYR A 426 -29.89 15.08 -15.29
CA TYR A 426 -29.41 14.45 -14.06
C TYR A 426 -29.44 15.46 -12.92
N SER A 427 -30.15 15.14 -11.83
CA SER A 427 -30.49 16.10 -10.76
C SER A 427 -30.36 15.54 -9.34
N SER A 428 -29.99 14.27 -9.18
CA SER A 428 -29.64 13.66 -7.89
C SER A 428 -28.12 13.54 -7.74
N PRO A 429 -27.55 13.48 -6.52
CA PRO A 429 -26.10 13.41 -6.33
C PRO A 429 -25.47 12.20 -7.04
N GLU A 430 -26.11 11.04 -6.94
CA GLU A 430 -25.68 9.79 -7.56
C GLU A 430 -25.81 9.83 -9.08
N SER A 431 -26.97 10.27 -9.60
CA SER A 431 -27.19 10.37 -11.05
C SER A 431 -26.23 11.36 -11.71
N VAL A 432 -25.91 12.47 -11.04
CA VAL A 432 -24.90 13.44 -11.49
C VAL A 432 -23.49 12.84 -11.46
N ALA A 433 -23.14 12.08 -10.41
CA ALA A 433 -21.85 11.42 -10.32
C ALA A 433 -21.66 10.35 -11.41
N ASN A 434 -22.67 9.52 -11.64
CA ASN A 434 -22.66 8.50 -12.70
C ASN A 434 -22.58 9.14 -14.10
N CYS A 435 -23.34 10.21 -14.34
CA CYS A 435 -23.24 10.98 -15.60
C CYS A 435 -21.82 11.53 -15.83
N PHE A 436 -21.17 12.08 -14.80
CA PHE A 436 -19.76 12.48 -14.92
C PHE A 436 -18.82 11.30 -15.16
N ALA A 437 -19.07 10.15 -14.53
CA ALA A 437 -18.27 8.95 -14.73
C ALA A 437 -18.36 8.44 -16.17
N GLU A 438 -19.56 8.34 -16.72
CA GLU A 438 -19.83 7.98 -18.13
C GLU A 438 -19.18 8.98 -19.10
N TYR A 439 -19.47 10.27 -18.93
CA TYR A 439 -18.92 11.33 -19.77
C TYR A 439 -17.38 11.34 -19.78
N PHE A 440 -16.74 11.23 -18.61
CA PHE A 440 -15.28 11.18 -18.55
C PHE A 440 -14.73 9.86 -19.07
N HIS A 441 -15.41 8.73 -18.86
CA HIS A 441 -14.99 7.45 -19.43
C HIS A 441 -14.91 7.55 -20.96
N GLU A 442 -15.95 8.07 -21.62
CA GLU A 442 -15.97 8.32 -23.06
C GLU A 442 -14.91 9.33 -23.51
N LEU A 443 -14.70 10.40 -22.73
CA LEU A 443 -13.66 11.40 -23.02
C LEU A 443 -12.25 10.81 -23.01
N TYR A 444 -12.01 9.82 -22.13
CA TYR A 444 -10.72 9.16 -21.96
C TYR A 444 -10.57 7.87 -22.78
N GLN A 445 -11.58 7.47 -23.57
CA GLN A 445 -11.40 6.39 -24.54
C GLN A 445 -10.38 6.81 -25.61
N PRO A 446 -9.48 5.90 -26.03
CA PRO A 446 -8.59 6.17 -27.14
C PRO A 446 -9.42 6.49 -28.37
N LYS A 447 -9.23 7.68 -28.94
CA LYS A 447 -9.77 8.00 -30.26
C LYS A 447 -8.74 7.55 -31.29
N ASP A 448 -9.18 6.85 -32.33
CA ASP A 448 -8.36 6.61 -33.51
C ASP A 448 -7.99 7.97 -34.11
N SER A 449 -6.81 8.46 -33.75
CA SER A 449 -6.26 9.71 -34.26
C SER A 449 -4.88 9.40 -34.84
N ASP A 450 -4.61 9.92 -36.01
CA ASP A 450 -3.35 9.74 -36.74
C ASP A 450 -2.10 10.24 -35.98
N ASN A 451 -2.29 10.93 -34.83
CA ASN A 451 -1.21 11.50 -34.01
C ASN A 451 -0.61 10.53 -32.96
N PHE A 452 -1.25 9.39 -32.70
CA PHE A 452 -0.75 8.35 -31.76
C PHE A 452 -0.54 7.03 -32.48
N ASP A 453 0.03 7.12 -33.67
CA ASP A 453 0.31 6.00 -34.55
C ASP A 453 1.51 5.14 -34.09
N ASN A 454 1.83 4.12 -34.88
CA ASN A 454 2.97 3.24 -34.61
C ASN A 454 4.31 3.99 -34.63
N GLU A 455 4.43 5.09 -35.38
CA GLU A 455 5.65 5.89 -35.45
C GLU A 455 5.87 6.66 -34.13
N PHE A 456 4.80 7.26 -33.59
CA PHE A 456 4.82 7.88 -32.26
C PHE A 456 5.18 6.86 -31.17
N LYS A 457 4.59 5.66 -31.20
CA LYS A 457 4.94 4.57 -30.27
C LYS A 457 6.43 4.19 -30.35
N CYS A 458 6.97 4.02 -31.56
CA CYS A 458 8.38 3.74 -31.78
C CYS A 458 9.29 4.86 -31.24
N SER A 459 8.90 6.13 -31.39
CA SER A 459 9.66 7.26 -30.85
C SER A 459 9.74 7.25 -29.32
N ILE A 460 8.64 6.90 -28.65
CA ILE A 460 8.57 6.78 -27.18
C ILE A 460 9.36 5.57 -26.69
N GLU A 461 9.30 4.44 -27.39
CA GLU A 461 10.09 3.25 -27.07
C GLU A 461 11.60 3.50 -27.23
N SER A 462 11.99 4.28 -28.23
CA SER A 462 13.39 4.68 -28.45
C SER A 462 13.91 5.54 -27.27
N VAL A 463 13.18 6.60 -26.91
CA VAL A 463 13.56 7.46 -25.77
C VAL A 463 13.55 6.67 -24.45
N TYR A 464 12.62 5.73 -24.28
CA TYR A 464 12.58 4.85 -23.12
C TYR A 464 13.82 3.95 -23.01
N LYS A 465 14.22 3.30 -24.11
CA LYS A 465 15.43 2.45 -24.16
C LYS A 465 16.69 3.26 -23.85
N ASP A 466 16.79 4.48 -24.37
CA ASP A 466 17.90 5.39 -24.06
C ASP A 466 17.93 5.78 -22.58
N ILE A 467 16.78 5.99 -21.95
CA ILE A 467 16.67 6.31 -20.52
C ILE A 467 17.08 5.12 -19.64
N ILE A 468 16.61 3.91 -19.92
CA ILE A 468 16.98 2.70 -19.16
C ILE A 468 18.50 2.48 -19.24
N LYS A 469 19.05 2.61 -20.44
CA LYS A 469 20.50 2.52 -20.70
C LYS A 469 21.32 3.60 -19.98
N THR A 470 20.78 4.81 -19.83
CA THR A 470 21.46 5.93 -19.12
C THR A 470 21.29 5.84 -17.59
N CYS A 471 20.21 5.23 -17.12
CA CYS A 471 19.89 5.09 -15.70
C CYS A 471 20.60 3.94 -15.00
N GLY A 472 21.29 3.04 -15.73
CA GLY A 472 22.06 1.94 -15.15
C GLY A 472 21.18 1.02 -14.30
N VAL A 473 19.98 0.69 -14.81
CA VAL A 473 19.03 -0.25 -14.17
C VAL A 473 19.46 -1.67 -14.52
N GLU A 474 20.64 -2.04 -14.10
CA GLU A 474 21.05 -3.43 -14.13
C GLU A 474 20.87 -3.94 -12.70
N GLY A 475 20.14 -5.05 -12.60
CA GLY A 475 19.92 -5.76 -11.36
C GLY A 475 18.61 -5.50 -10.60
N GLY A 476 17.54 -5.14 -11.32
CA GLY A 476 16.15 -5.09 -10.83
C GLY A 476 15.82 -3.97 -9.84
N TYR A 477 16.77 -3.54 -9.03
CA TYR A 477 16.63 -2.41 -8.13
C TYR A 477 16.54 -1.07 -8.90
N LEU A 478 15.80 -0.14 -8.31
CA LEU A 478 15.80 1.26 -8.74
C LEU A 478 17.22 1.86 -8.66
N PRO A 479 17.56 2.86 -9.49
CA PRO A 479 18.78 3.64 -9.33
C PRO A 479 18.91 4.18 -7.90
N GLY A 480 20.00 3.81 -7.21
CA GLY A 480 20.16 4.05 -5.77
C GLY A 480 19.81 2.86 -4.87
N GLY A 481 19.65 1.64 -5.42
CA GLY A 481 19.53 0.40 -4.64
C GLY A 481 18.27 0.36 -3.76
N LEU A 482 18.39 -0.15 -2.54
CA LEU A 482 17.29 -0.10 -1.57
C LEU A 482 16.95 1.34 -1.19
N ILE A 483 15.66 1.64 -1.13
CA ILE A 483 15.10 2.87 -0.58
C ILE A 483 15.49 2.97 0.89
N THR A 484 16.04 4.11 1.29
CA THR A 484 16.52 4.35 2.66
C THR A 484 15.52 5.16 3.47
N GLU A 485 15.52 4.99 4.81
CA GLU A 485 14.68 5.80 5.71
C GLU A 485 14.99 7.31 5.59
N GLN A 486 16.24 7.68 5.29
CA GLN A 486 16.66 9.07 5.12
C GLN A 486 16.00 9.72 3.91
N GLU A 487 15.93 9.02 2.77
CA GLU A 487 15.24 9.50 1.57
C GLU A 487 13.75 9.69 1.82
N VAL A 488 13.11 8.70 2.43
CA VAL A 488 11.68 8.73 2.76
C VAL A 488 11.39 9.89 3.73
N SER A 489 12.18 10.02 4.79
CA SER A 489 12.07 11.11 5.77
C SER A 489 12.20 12.49 5.11
N LYS A 490 13.21 12.68 4.24
CA LYS A 490 13.42 13.93 3.50
C LYS A 490 12.19 14.30 2.64
N LEU A 491 11.64 13.34 1.91
CA LEU A 491 10.49 13.58 1.02
C LEU A 491 9.19 13.79 1.80
N ILE A 492 8.99 13.08 2.91
CA ILE A 492 7.90 13.36 3.85
C ILE A 492 7.98 14.81 4.36
N GLY A 493 9.16 15.31 4.71
CA GLY A 493 9.37 16.70 5.13
C GLY A 493 8.96 17.74 4.07
N GLN A 494 9.00 17.38 2.79
CA GLN A 494 8.63 18.24 1.66
C GLN A 494 7.13 18.19 1.32
N LEU A 495 6.36 17.27 1.90
CA LEU A 495 4.93 17.16 1.62
C LEU A 495 4.19 18.44 2.04
N LYS A 496 3.41 19.04 1.13
CA LYS A 496 2.64 20.25 1.43
C LYS A 496 1.50 19.94 2.41
N TYR A 497 1.31 20.78 3.41
CA TYR A 497 0.16 20.72 4.31
C TYR A 497 -1.16 21.02 3.57
N ARG A 498 -2.27 20.54 4.15
CA ARG A 498 -3.66 20.81 3.77
C ARG A 498 -3.99 20.42 2.33
N LYS A 499 -3.35 19.36 1.83
CA LYS A 499 -3.72 18.74 0.56
C LYS A 499 -4.93 17.83 0.73
N ALA A 500 -5.73 17.72 -0.34
CA ALA A 500 -6.87 16.81 -0.35
C ALA A 500 -6.38 15.36 -0.32
N ALA A 501 -7.04 14.52 0.48
CA ALA A 501 -6.78 13.09 0.54
C ALA A 501 -7.36 12.37 -0.68
N GLY A 502 -6.81 11.19 -1.00
CA GLY A 502 -7.34 10.29 -2.02
C GLY A 502 -8.50 9.43 -1.51
N HIS A 503 -8.83 8.38 -2.26
CA HIS A 503 -9.88 7.41 -1.90
C HIS A 503 -9.59 6.71 -0.55
N ASP A 504 -8.32 6.51 -0.21
CA ASP A 504 -7.84 5.92 1.06
C ASP A 504 -7.96 6.87 2.27
N ARG A 505 -8.36 8.13 2.02
CA ARG A 505 -8.57 9.17 3.04
C ARG A 505 -7.32 9.53 3.84
N VAL A 506 -6.13 9.07 3.45
CA VAL A 506 -4.87 9.41 4.11
C VAL A 506 -4.45 10.82 3.68
N GLN A 507 -4.21 11.69 4.65
CA GLN A 507 -3.70 13.05 4.45
C GLN A 507 -2.18 13.09 4.65
N ASN A 508 -1.50 14.01 3.97
CA ASN A 508 -0.04 14.22 4.11
C ASN A 508 0.40 14.35 5.58
N GLU A 509 -0.45 14.93 6.43
CA GLU A 509 -0.20 15.11 7.85
C GLU A 509 -0.11 13.80 8.64
N HIS A 510 -0.77 12.72 8.22
CA HIS A 510 -0.57 11.39 8.81
C HIS A 510 0.90 10.98 8.65
N LEU A 511 1.49 11.24 7.48
CA LEU A 511 2.87 10.88 7.18
C LEU A 511 3.85 11.82 7.88
N ARG A 512 3.59 13.13 7.83
CA ARG A 512 4.47 14.15 8.43
C ARG A 512 4.56 14.06 9.95
N HIS A 513 3.44 13.76 10.62
CA HIS A 513 3.41 13.66 12.09
C HIS A 513 3.65 12.24 12.60
N GLY A 514 3.68 11.23 11.73
CA GLY A 514 3.87 9.82 12.08
C GLY A 514 5.26 9.44 12.58
N GLY A 515 6.25 10.32 12.44
CA GLY A 515 7.59 10.13 12.98
C GLY A 515 8.35 8.93 12.37
N ARG A 516 9.36 8.44 13.11
CA ARG A 516 10.20 7.31 12.67
C ARG A 516 9.41 6.02 12.35
N PRO A 517 8.38 5.61 13.12
CA PRO A 517 7.60 4.40 12.78
C PRO A 517 7.06 4.44 11.34
N VAL A 518 6.42 5.54 10.96
CA VAL A 518 5.86 5.69 9.61
C VAL A 518 6.95 5.73 8.53
N VAL A 519 8.06 6.41 8.79
CA VAL A 519 9.22 6.42 7.87
C VAL A 519 9.75 5.01 7.63
N LYS A 520 9.99 4.24 8.68
CA LYS A 520 10.50 2.86 8.60
C LYS A 520 9.52 1.96 7.84
N CYS A 521 8.23 2.02 8.18
CA CYS A 521 7.19 1.24 7.54
C CYS A 521 7.08 1.50 6.03
N ILE A 522 7.03 2.78 5.64
CA ILE A 522 6.97 3.17 4.23
C ILE A 522 8.25 2.73 3.49
N THR A 523 9.40 2.82 4.13
CA THR A 523 10.68 2.38 3.53
C THR A 523 10.64 0.90 3.20
N VAL A 524 10.24 0.06 4.15
CA VAL A 524 10.11 -1.39 3.94
C VAL A 524 9.05 -1.71 2.89
N LEU A 525 7.88 -1.07 2.97
CA LEU A 525 6.79 -1.24 1.99
C LEU A 525 7.23 -0.87 0.57
N CYS A 526 7.90 0.27 0.39
CA CYS A 526 8.38 0.70 -0.93
C CYS A 526 9.44 -0.25 -1.49
N ASN A 527 10.36 -0.75 -0.65
CA ASN A 527 11.34 -1.76 -1.07
C ASN A 527 10.68 -3.08 -1.45
N LEU A 528 9.65 -3.49 -0.72
CA LEU A 528 8.87 -4.68 -1.03
C LEU A 528 8.12 -4.54 -2.37
N ILE A 529 7.49 -3.39 -2.62
CA ILE A 529 6.82 -3.06 -3.90
C ILE A 529 7.80 -3.16 -5.07
N VAL A 530 9.00 -2.59 -4.91
CA VAL A 530 10.05 -2.61 -5.93
C VAL A 530 10.55 -4.03 -6.17
N ARG A 531 10.83 -4.78 -5.10
CA ARG A 531 11.29 -6.18 -5.18
C ARG A 531 10.27 -7.11 -5.83
N LEU A 532 8.99 -6.93 -5.52
CA LEU A 532 7.91 -7.79 -6.04
C LEU A 532 7.41 -7.36 -7.43
N GLY A 533 7.74 -6.14 -7.89
CA GLY A 533 7.16 -5.56 -9.10
C GLY A 533 5.63 -5.46 -9.03
N ARG A 534 5.05 -5.29 -7.84
CA ARG A 534 3.60 -5.23 -7.64
C ARG A 534 3.26 -4.03 -6.77
N ILE A 535 2.23 -3.28 -7.18
CA ILE A 535 1.66 -2.20 -6.38
C ILE A 535 0.31 -2.64 -5.78
N PRO A 536 -0.10 -2.09 -4.63
CA PRO A 536 -1.44 -2.31 -4.09
C PRO A 536 -2.53 -1.92 -5.11
N LYS A 537 -3.61 -2.72 -5.21
CA LYS A 537 -4.80 -2.43 -6.02
C LYS A 537 -5.41 -1.09 -5.65
N ASN A 538 -5.40 -0.73 -4.38
CA ASN A 538 -5.86 0.57 -3.92
C ASN A 538 -5.08 1.73 -4.57
N TRP A 539 -3.80 1.57 -4.89
CA TRP A 539 -3.05 2.60 -5.61
C TRP A 539 -3.53 2.80 -7.06
N LYS A 540 -4.24 1.82 -7.64
CA LYS A 540 -4.85 1.94 -8.97
C LYS A 540 -6.19 2.67 -8.94
N LEU A 541 -6.70 3.02 -7.75
CA LEU A 541 -7.96 3.74 -7.57
C LEU A 541 -7.72 5.24 -7.40
N GLY A 542 -8.50 6.05 -8.12
CA GLY A 542 -8.51 7.51 -8.01
C GLY A 542 -9.93 8.03 -7.76
N LEU A 543 -10.06 9.02 -6.87
CA LEU A 543 -11.33 9.71 -6.66
C LEU A 543 -11.45 10.89 -7.64
N LEU A 544 -12.40 10.84 -8.57
CA LEU A 544 -12.66 11.91 -9.53
C LEU A 544 -13.49 13.02 -8.90
N VAL A 545 -12.98 14.26 -8.98
CA VAL A 545 -13.67 15.46 -8.52
C VAL A 545 -13.87 16.41 -9.70
N PRO A 546 -15.10 16.59 -10.21
CA PRO A 546 -15.40 17.55 -11.26
C PRO A 546 -15.29 18.98 -10.74
N ILE A 547 -14.40 19.79 -11.32
CA ILE A 547 -14.22 21.20 -10.96
C ILE A 547 -14.71 22.11 -12.09
N PHE A 548 -15.74 22.91 -11.81
CA PHE A 548 -16.30 23.84 -12.80
C PHE A 548 -15.24 24.82 -13.33
N LYS A 549 -15.20 24.98 -14.66
CA LYS A 549 -14.20 25.81 -15.36
C LYS A 549 -14.36 27.31 -15.07
N GLY A 550 -15.54 27.76 -14.62
CA GLY A 550 -15.84 29.16 -14.32
C GLY A 550 -16.29 29.97 -15.55
N GLY A 551 -16.46 31.29 -15.37
CA GLY A 551 -16.88 32.23 -16.43
C GLY A 551 -18.37 32.15 -16.80
N ASN A 552 -18.72 32.64 -17.99
CA ASN A 552 -20.09 32.61 -18.55
C ASN A 552 -20.48 31.23 -19.13
N LYS A 553 -19.79 30.17 -18.72
CA LYS A 553 -20.03 28.81 -19.22
C LYS A 553 -21.26 28.18 -18.54
N CYS A 554 -22.00 27.35 -19.27
CA CYS A 554 -23.19 26.73 -18.72
C CYS A 554 -22.83 25.66 -17.67
N LYS A 555 -23.35 25.80 -16.44
CA LYS A 555 -23.11 24.84 -15.34
C LYS A 555 -23.76 23.48 -15.56
N THR A 556 -24.71 23.37 -16.48
CA THR A 556 -25.40 22.11 -16.75
C THR A 556 -24.69 21.23 -17.75
N SER A 557 -23.72 21.76 -18.51
CA SER A 557 -22.96 20.94 -19.45
C SER A 557 -21.75 20.28 -18.74
N PRO A 558 -21.55 18.96 -18.87
CA PRO A 558 -20.42 18.26 -18.25
C PRO A 558 -19.07 18.67 -18.84
N ASP A 559 -19.01 19.11 -20.11
CA ASP A 559 -17.79 19.65 -20.75
C ASP A 559 -17.24 20.89 -20.03
N ASN A 560 -18.06 21.61 -19.28
CA ASN A 560 -17.63 22.78 -18.53
C ASN A 560 -16.97 22.44 -17.18
N TYR A 561 -16.67 21.17 -16.91
CA TYR A 561 -15.98 20.70 -15.71
C TYR A 561 -14.61 20.09 -16.05
N ARG A 562 -13.66 20.21 -15.12
CA ARG A 562 -12.35 19.56 -15.20
C ARG A 562 -12.38 18.30 -14.32
N PRO A 563 -12.09 17.11 -14.86
CA PRO A 563 -11.90 15.91 -14.05
C PRO A 563 -10.58 16.00 -13.29
N VAL A 564 -10.63 16.25 -11.97
CA VAL A 564 -9.43 16.21 -11.12
C VAL A 564 -9.38 14.91 -10.34
N SER A 565 -8.38 14.08 -10.59
CA SER A 565 -8.18 12.81 -9.89
C SER A 565 -7.39 13.00 -8.59
N LEU A 566 -8.00 12.64 -7.46
CA LEU A 566 -7.35 12.57 -6.16
C LEU A 566 -6.82 11.15 -5.92
N LEU A 567 -5.51 10.98 -6.05
CA LEU A 567 -4.80 9.72 -5.78
C LEU A 567 -4.33 9.64 -4.32
N SER A 568 -3.99 8.43 -3.88
CA SER A 568 -3.37 8.15 -2.56
C SER A 568 -2.16 9.05 -2.31
N CYS A 569 -2.02 9.56 -1.09
CA CYS A 569 -0.83 10.33 -0.71
C CYS A 569 0.42 9.44 -0.57
N VAL A 570 0.25 8.17 -0.20
CA VAL A 570 1.36 7.20 -0.09
C VAL A 570 1.86 6.84 -1.48
N LEU A 571 0.95 6.64 -2.45
CA LEU A 571 1.34 6.49 -3.87
C LEU A 571 2.12 7.71 -4.37
N LYS A 572 1.62 8.93 -4.13
CA LYS A 572 2.32 10.16 -4.57
C LYS A 572 3.69 10.32 -3.92
N LEU A 573 3.83 9.89 -2.66
CA LEU A 573 5.13 9.86 -1.98
C LEU A 573 6.06 8.86 -2.66
N PHE A 574 5.58 7.65 -2.96
CA PHE A 574 6.33 6.65 -3.73
C PHE A 574 6.74 7.17 -5.10
N GLU A 575 5.83 7.73 -5.90
CA GLU A 575 6.14 8.39 -7.17
C GLU A 575 7.19 9.49 -7.01
N SER A 576 7.16 10.24 -5.90
CA SER A 576 8.17 11.28 -5.61
C SER A 576 9.53 10.67 -5.29
N ILE A 577 9.58 9.52 -4.59
CA ILE A 577 10.81 8.74 -4.35
C ILE A 577 11.38 8.28 -5.70
N ILE A 578 10.57 7.64 -6.54
CA ILE A 578 10.99 7.19 -7.88
C ILE A 578 11.49 8.38 -8.68
N LYS A 579 10.72 9.46 -8.75
CA LYS A 579 11.06 10.68 -9.49
C LYS A 579 12.36 11.32 -9.00
N ALA A 580 12.59 11.39 -7.69
CA ALA A 580 13.83 11.93 -7.14
C ALA A 580 15.05 11.08 -7.55
N ARG A 581 14.89 9.76 -7.62
CA ARG A 581 15.91 8.83 -8.11
C ARG A 581 16.11 8.90 -9.64
N SER A 582 15.05 9.19 -10.40
CA SER A 582 15.11 9.34 -11.87
C SER A 582 15.67 10.69 -12.35
N ILE A 583 15.43 11.80 -11.63
CA ILE A 583 15.78 13.16 -12.08
C ILE A 583 17.27 13.51 -11.91
N HIS A 584 18.00 12.80 -11.05
CA HIS A 584 19.43 13.06 -10.85
C HIS A 584 20.32 12.71 -12.04
N ARG A 585 19.80 12.07 -13.10
CA ARG A 585 20.51 11.84 -14.37
C ARG A 585 19.82 12.61 -15.50
N SER A 586 20.56 13.48 -16.17
CA SER A 586 20.08 14.51 -17.09
C SER A 586 19.45 13.98 -18.38
N VAL A 587 18.20 13.51 -18.33
CA VAL A 587 17.45 13.17 -19.55
C VAL A 587 16.90 14.47 -20.18
N ARG A 588 17.52 14.91 -21.28
CA ARG A 588 17.00 16.02 -22.12
C ARG A 588 15.73 15.54 -22.83
N VAL A 589 14.56 15.98 -22.35
CA VAL A 589 13.31 15.81 -23.09
C VAL A 589 13.39 16.66 -24.38
N PRO A 590 13.14 16.11 -25.59
CA PRO A 590 13.24 16.84 -26.85
C PRO A 590 12.34 18.09 -26.87
N ASP A 591 12.76 19.15 -27.58
CA ASP A 591 12.11 20.47 -27.55
C ASP A 591 10.63 20.46 -27.94
N PHE A 592 10.22 19.54 -28.82
CA PHE A 592 8.83 19.31 -29.21
C PHE A 592 7.88 19.08 -28.00
N TRP A 593 8.39 18.46 -26.93
CA TRP A 593 7.65 18.11 -25.72
C TRP A 593 7.71 19.19 -24.62
N LYS A 594 8.47 20.27 -24.83
CA LYS A 594 8.57 21.41 -23.91
C LYS A 594 7.42 22.40 -24.08
N SER A 595 6.66 22.26 -25.15
CA SER A 595 5.49 23.02 -25.58
C SER A 595 4.41 23.21 -24.51
N SER A 596 4.32 22.33 -23.51
CA SER A 596 3.37 22.50 -22.40
C SER A 596 3.86 21.94 -21.05
N LYS A 597 3.11 22.30 -19.98
CA LYS A 597 3.28 21.73 -18.63
C LYS A 597 2.63 20.34 -18.50
N SER A 598 1.56 20.06 -19.24
CA SER A 598 0.86 18.77 -19.21
C SER A 598 1.65 17.67 -19.94
N SER A 599 2.34 18.01 -21.04
CA SER A 599 3.14 17.05 -21.81
C SER A 599 4.30 16.48 -21.00
N ARG A 600 4.95 17.31 -20.15
CA ARG A 600 6.01 16.83 -19.24
C ARG A 600 5.49 15.92 -18.13
N GLU A 601 4.27 16.15 -17.63
CA GLU A 601 3.67 15.32 -16.58
C GLU A 601 3.23 13.96 -17.12
N ILE A 602 2.61 13.94 -18.30
CA ILE A 602 2.19 12.71 -19.00
C ILE A 602 3.39 11.81 -19.32
N VAL A 603 4.47 12.41 -19.84
CA VAL A 603 5.71 11.69 -20.17
C VAL A 603 6.38 11.13 -18.91
N ASN A 604 6.44 11.89 -17.81
CA ASN A 604 6.96 11.38 -16.53
C ASN A 604 6.08 10.25 -15.95
N SER A 605 4.75 10.36 -16.02
CA SER A 605 3.85 9.30 -15.57
C SER A 605 3.95 8.04 -16.43
N TYR A 606 4.07 8.17 -17.76
CA TYR A 606 4.33 7.04 -18.65
C TYR A 606 5.65 6.35 -18.30
N TYR A 607 6.72 7.11 -18.06
CA TYR A 607 8.03 6.54 -17.67
C TYR A 607 8.03 5.90 -16.30
N ILE A 608 7.42 6.52 -15.27
CA ILE A 608 7.29 5.91 -13.94
C ILE A 608 6.46 4.63 -14.02
N THR A 609 5.36 4.64 -14.79
CA THR A 609 4.49 3.48 -14.99
C THR A 609 5.21 2.37 -15.75
N LYS A 610 5.99 2.70 -16.79
CA LYS A 610 6.77 1.72 -17.57
C LYS A 610 7.97 1.19 -16.78
N LEU A 611 8.66 2.02 -15.98
CA LEU A 611 9.62 1.54 -14.99
C LEU A 611 8.97 0.52 -14.04
N LEU A 612 7.81 0.86 -13.45
CA LEU A 612 7.11 -0.03 -12.52
C LEU A 612 6.49 -1.28 -13.17
N ILE A 613 6.21 -1.26 -14.47
CA ILE A 613 5.67 -2.37 -15.28
C ILE A 613 6.79 -3.24 -15.89
N ASP A 614 8.00 -2.70 -16.07
CA ASP A 614 9.15 -3.44 -16.60
C ASP A 614 10.08 -3.97 -15.49
N ILE A 615 10.05 -3.38 -14.28
CA ILE A 615 10.66 -3.97 -13.05
C ILE A 615 10.16 -5.41 -12.75
N PRO A 616 8.90 -5.82 -13.00
CA PRO A 616 8.40 -7.19 -12.92
C PRO A 616 8.57 -8.02 -14.20
N ASN A 617 8.74 -7.41 -15.38
CA ASN A 617 9.01 -8.16 -16.63
C ASN A 617 10.50 -8.45 -16.83
N THR A 618 11.35 -7.93 -15.94
CA THR A 618 12.74 -8.34 -15.73
C THR A 618 12.95 -9.00 -14.35
N THR A 619 11.89 -9.60 -13.80
CA THR A 619 12.01 -10.77 -12.93
C THR A 619 11.53 -11.99 -13.73
N GLY A 620 12.31 -12.57 -14.64
CA GLY A 620 13.52 -13.35 -14.35
C GLY A 620 14.52 -12.62 -13.46
N ASP A 621 14.55 -13.01 -12.18
CA ASP A 621 15.39 -12.48 -11.09
C ASP A 621 16.65 -11.77 -11.58
N ILE A 622 16.91 -10.53 -11.15
CA ILE A 622 18.29 -10.14 -10.87
C ILE A 622 18.33 -9.15 -9.70
N THR A 623 19.30 -9.42 -8.83
CA THR A 623 20.05 -8.43 -8.05
C THR A 623 21.51 -8.48 -8.57
N SER A 624 21.96 -7.44 -9.32
CA SER A 624 23.28 -7.28 -9.93
C SER A 624 23.44 -5.90 -10.56
N ALA A 625 24.01 -4.95 -9.81
CA ALA A 625 24.48 -3.69 -10.36
C ALA A 625 25.42 -3.96 -11.55
N MET A 626 25.24 -3.21 -12.65
CA MET A 626 25.92 -3.30 -13.96
C MET A 626 27.13 -4.24 -13.99
N GLY A 627 27.04 -5.36 -14.71
CA GLY A 627 28.14 -6.32 -14.90
C GLY A 627 29.14 -5.97 -16.02
N LEU A 628 29.94 -6.96 -16.42
CA LEU A 628 30.98 -6.86 -17.46
C LEU A 628 30.46 -7.12 -18.88
N VAL A 629 29.48 -8.00 -19.07
CA VAL A 629 28.99 -8.37 -20.42
C VAL A 629 28.20 -7.24 -21.09
N GLU A 630 27.65 -6.38 -20.25
CA GLU A 630 27.07 -5.07 -20.49
C GLU A 630 28.06 -4.15 -21.24
N TYR A 631 29.36 -4.24 -20.95
CA TYR A 631 30.42 -3.50 -21.66
C TYR A 631 30.88 -4.18 -22.96
N ILE A 632 30.67 -5.49 -23.10
CA ILE A 632 31.09 -6.25 -24.27
C ILE A 632 30.07 -6.10 -25.40
N HIS A 633 28.80 -6.44 -25.14
CA HIS A 633 27.73 -6.30 -26.13
C HIS A 633 26.33 -6.40 -25.48
N PRO A 634 25.38 -5.51 -25.79
CA PRO A 634 24.04 -5.48 -25.17
C PRO A 634 23.25 -6.79 -25.27
N TYR A 635 23.35 -7.49 -26.41
CA TYR A 635 22.71 -8.80 -26.59
C TYR A 635 23.16 -9.83 -25.55
N LEU A 636 24.40 -9.72 -25.03
CA LEU A 636 24.89 -10.61 -23.98
C LEU A 636 24.25 -10.26 -22.64
N ALA A 637 24.00 -8.99 -22.34
CA ALA A 637 23.33 -8.59 -21.11
C ALA A 637 21.83 -8.95 -21.10
N GLU A 638 21.17 -8.79 -22.25
CA GLU A 638 19.72 -9.02 -22.43
C GLU A 638 19.38 -10.49 -22.78
N ALA A 639 20.38 -11.34 -22.97
CA ALA A 639 20.16 -12.75 -23.29
C ALA A 639 19.43 -13.47 -22.14
N ASP A 640 18.37 -14.21 -22.49
CA ASP A 640 17.65 -15.05 -21.54
C ASP A 640 18.45 -16.33 -21.27
N TYR A 641 19.46 -16.22 -20.41
CA TYR A 641 20.36 -17.34 -20.06
C TYR A 641 19.66 -18.49 -19.37
N ARG A 642 18.41 -18.36 -18.90
CA ARG A 642 17.65 -19.49 -18.35
C ARG A 642 17.23 -20.47 -19.44
N LYS A 643 17.11 -20.00 -20.69
CA LYS A 643 16.81 -20.88 -21.81
C LYS A 643 18.01 -21.76 -22.14
N THR A 644 17.80 -23.06 -22.10
CA THR A 644 18.79 -24.07 -22.53
C THR A 644 19.29 -23.82 -23.96
N SER A 645 18.41 -23.36 -24.86
CA SER A 645 18.81 -23.00 -26.23
C SER A 645 19.86 -21.88 -26.27
N VAL A 646 19.68 -20.84 -25.45
CA VAL A 646 20.62 -19.72 -25.34
C VAL A 646 21.95 -20.18 -24.75
N LYS A 647 21.93 -20.97 -23.66
CA LYS A 647 23.16 -21.55 -23.08
C LYS A 647 23.94 -22.39 -24.11
N LEU A 648 23.26 -23.27 -24.84
CA LEU A 648 23.88 -24.11 -25.87
C LEU A 648 24.44 -23.28 -27.03
N THR A 649 23.75 -22.22 -27.46
CA THR A 649 24.26 -21.30 -28.49
C THR A 649 25.57 -20.66 -28.06
N PHE A 650 25.70 -20.18 -26.82
CA PHE A 650 26.94 -19.60 -26.33
C PHE A 650 28.07 -20.62 -26.18
N ILE A 651 27.78 -21.82 -25.66
CA ILE A 651 28.76 -22.91 -25.56
C ILE A 651 29.29 -23.28 -26.94
N PHE A 652 28.40 -23.47 -27.91
CA PHE A 652 28.78 -23.80 -29.28
C PHE A 652 29.57 -22.66 -29.94
N SER A 653 29.14 -21.41 -29.77
CA SER A 653 29.85 -20.24 -30.29
C SER A 653 31.25 -20.11 -29.70
N SER A 654 31.41 -20.37 -28.39
CA SER A 654 32.70 -20.39 -27.71
C SER A 654 33.61 -21.49 -28.26
N PHE A 655 33.09 -22.72 -28.43
CA PHE A 655 33.85 -23.83 -29.04
C PHE A 655 34.34 -23.49 -30.45
N ILE A 656 33.48 -22.90 -31.29
CA ILE A 656 33.84 -22.46 -32.64
C ILE A 656 34.89 -21.35 -32.59
N PHE A 657 34.72 -20.35 -31.71
CA PHE A 657 35.67 -19.25 -31.55
C PHE A 657 37.09 -19.76 -31.24
N TYR A 658 37.24 -20.63 -30.25
CA TYR A 658 38.55 -21.18 -29.89
C TYR A 658 39.12 -22.11 -30.95
N SER A 659 38.27 -22.84 -31.68
CA SER A 659 38.68 -23.63 -32.85
C SER A 659 39.22 -22.74 -33.98
N LEU A 660 38.55 -21.63 -34.28
CA LEU A 660 39.00 -20.65 -35.27
C LEU A 660 40.30 -19.97 -34.84
N LEU A 661 40.44 -19.64 -33.55
CA LEU A 661 41.65 -19.03 -33.00
C LEU A 661 42.85 -19.98 -33.11
N TYR A 662 42.65 -21.28 -32.88
CA TYR A 662 43.67 -22.30 -33.10
C TYR A 662 44.12 -22.35 -34.58
N ILE A 663 43.17 -22.33 -35.52
CA ILE A 663 43.45 -22.32 -36.96
C ILE A 663 44.17 -21.03 -37.35
N PHE A 664 43.72 -19.89 -36.85
CA PHE A 664 44.33 -18.58 -37.10
C PHE A 664 45.79 -18.56 -36.62
N SER A 665 46.06 -19.09 -35.41
CA SER A 665 47.41 -19.25 -34.89
C SER A 665 48.28 -20.10 -35.82
N HIS A 666 47.72 -21.18 -36.40
CA HIS A 666 48.45 -22.01 -37.36
C HIS A 666 48.80 -21.24 -38.65
N VAL A 667 47.84 -20.50 -39.22
CA VAL A 667 48.02 -19.73 -40.46
C VAL A 667 49.05 -18.61 -40.25
N PHE A 668 48.90 -17.81 -39.20
CA PHE A 668 49.85 -16.74 -38.89
C PHE A 668 51.22 -17.29 -38.51
N GLY A 669 51.26 -18.35 -37.71
CA GLY A 669 52.49 -19.04 -37.34
C GLY A 669 53.27 -19.49 -38.58
N SER A 670 52.58 -20.06 -39.57
CA SER A 670 53.21 -20.55 -40.82
C SER A 670 53.91 -19.48 -41.65
N GLY A 671 53.63 -18.19 -41.41
CA GLY A 671 54.38 -17.07 -41.98
C GLY A 671 55.73 -16.80 -41.30
N THR A 672 56.03 -17.47 -40.18
CA THR A 672 57.25 -17.26 -39.40
C THR A 672 58.23 -18.42 -39.53
N ARG A 673 59.52 -18.10 -39.63
CA ARG A 673 60.59 -19.11 -39.71
C ARG A 673 60.63 -20.00 -38.47
N THR A 674 60.42 -19.42 -37.29
CA THR A 674 60.42 -20.16 -36.01
C THR A 674 59.35 -21.24 -35.99
N TYR A 675 58.10 -20.89 -36.28
CA TYR A 675 57.00 -21.85 -36.25
C TYR A 675 57.19 -22.98 -37.28
N ASN A 676 57.68 -22.65 -38.47
CA ASN A 676 57.91 -23.64 -39.52
C ASN A 676 58.92 -24.72 -39.13
N ASN A 677 59.90 -24.36 -38.32
CA ASN A 677 60.93 -25.26 -37.79
C ASN A 677 60.47 -26.13 -36.61
N LEU A 678 59.30 -25.86 -36.01
CA LEU A 678 58.75 -26.68 -34.93
C LEU A 678 58.29 -28.04 -35.45
N THR A 679 58.44 -29.08 -34.61
CA THR A 679 57.86 -30.40 -34.88
C THR A 679 56.32 -30.32 -34.98
N LYS A 680 55.68 -31.31 -35.63
CA LYS A 680 54.21 -31.36 -35.72
C LYS A 680 53.54 -31.24 -34.35
N LYS A 681 54.12 -31.89 -33.34
CA LYS A 681 53.65 -31.84 -31.96
C LYS A 681 53.84 -30.45 -31.34
N GLU A 682 55.01 -29.84 -31.49
CA GLU A 682 55.25 -28.49 -30.98
C GLU A 682 54.37 -27.44 -31.66
N LYS A 683 54.02 -27.61 -32.96
CA LYS A 683 53.06 -26.74 -33.66
C LYS A 683 51.67 -26.79 -33.01
N VAL A 684 51.21 -27.98 -32.60
CA VAL A 684 49.94 -28.13 -31.86
C VAL A 684 50.01 -27.41 -30.52
N PHE A 685 51.09 -27.64 -29.75
CA PHE A 685 51.29 -26.97 -28.46
C PHE A 685 51.43 -25.45 -28.58
N TRP A 686 52.04 -24.96 -29.67
CA TRP A 686 52.13 -23.53 -29.94
C TRP A 686 50.76 -22.91 -30.16
N ASN A 687 49.93 -23.53 -30.98
CA ASN A 687 48.58 -23.04 -31.23
C ASN A 687 47.71 -23.10 -29.95
N LEU A 688 47.83 -24.18 -29.16
CA LEU A 688 47.18 -24.27 -27.86
C LEU A 688 47.68 -23.20 -26.88
N ALA A 689 48.97 -22.87 -26.88
CA ALA A 689 49.50 -21.81 -26.03
C ALA A 689 48.88 -20.45 -26.36
N VAL A 690 48.67 -20.12 -27.64
CA VAL A 690 47.98 -18.88 -28.05
C VAL A 690 46.53 -18.87 -27.59
N VAL A 691 45.81 -19.98 -27.80
CA VAL A 691 44.40 -20.12 -27.38
C VAL A 691 44.26 -19.98 -25.86
N ARG A 692 45.08 -20.70 -25.10
CA ARG A 692 45.12 -20.64 -23.62
C ARG A 692 45.49 -19.25 -23.10
N ALA A 693 46.40 -18.54 -23.76
CA ALA A 693 46.76 -17.18 -23.36
C ALA A 693 45.57 -16.24 -23.48
N ILE A 694 44.80 -16.32 -24.58
CA ILE A 694 43.61 -15.48 -24.78
C ILE A 694 42.51 -15.84 -23.78
N TYR A 695 42.28 -17.13 -23.53
CA TYR A 695 41.35 -17.58 -22.49
C TYR A 695 41.77 -17.09 -21.09
N GLY A 696 43.06 -17.20 -20.74
CA GLY A 696 43.58 -16.72 -19.46
C GLY A 696 43.40 -15.21 -19.27
N ILE A 697 43.56 -14.41 -20.33
CA ILE A 697 43.25 -12.97 -20.30
C ILE A 697 41.76 -12.75 -20.02
N PHE A 698 40.88 -13.45 -20.73
CA PHE A 698 39.43 -13.38 -20.50
C PHE A 698 39.06 -13.70 -19.05
N CYS A 699 39.57 -14.82 -18.51
CA CYS A 699 39.32 -15.23 -17.14
C CYS A 699 39.86 -14.25 -16.10
N THR A 700 41.00 -13.62 -16.37
CA THR A 700 41.57 -12.60 -15.48
C THR A 700 40.66 -11.38 -15.41
N ILE A 701 40.18 -10.90 -16.55
CA ILE A 701 39.28 -9.73 -16.63
C ILE A 701 37.97 -10.03 -15.90
N VAL A 702 37.33 -11.17 -16.20
CA VAL A 702 36.08 -11.60 -15.56
C VAL A 702 36.28 -11.81 -14.05
N GLY A 703 37.39 -12.43 -13.66
CA GLY A 703 37.67 -12.74 -12.26
C GLY A 703 37.95 -11.49 -11.41
N ILE A 704 38.70 -10.52 -11.94
CA ILE A 704 38.89 -9.21 -11.28
C ILE A 704 37.53 -8.52 -11.11
N TRP A 705 36.70 -8.54 -12.16
CA TRP A 705 35.35 -7.99 -12.09
C TRP A 705 34.51 -8.65 -11.00
N ALA A 706 34.47 -9.98 -10.98
CA ALA A 706 33.66 -10.73 -10.03
C ALA A 706 34.09 -10.54 -8.57
N ILE A 707 35.37 -10.28 -8.31
CA ILE A 707 35.90 -10.07 -6.95
C ILE A 707 35.69 -8.63 -6.47
N PHE A 708 35.93 -7.64 -7.34
CA PHE A 708 36.00 -6.23 -6.92
C PHE A 708 34.80 -5.39 -7.32
N VAL A 709 33.96 -5.87 -8.24
CA VAL A 709 32.90 -5.06 -8.85
C VAL A 709 31.51 -5.71 -8.72
N ASP A 710 31.39 -7.03 -8.91
CA ASP A 710 30.11 -7.73 -8.86
C ASP A 710 29.66 -8.01 -7.41
N GLU A 711 29.17 -6.97 -6.72
CA GLU A 711 28.71 -7.04 -5.33
C GLU A 711 27.54 -7.99 -5.11
N GLU A 712 26.80 -8.33 -6.16
CA GLU A 712 25.51 -8.97 -5.96
C GLU A 712 25.60 -10.49 -6.10
N LEU A 713 26.69 -11.00 -6.70
CA LEU A 713 27.16 -12.36 -6.41
C LEU A 713 27.44 -12.59 -4.91
N GLU A 714 27.71 -11.54 -4.12
CA GLU A 714 27.87 -11.66 -2.66
C GLU A 714 26.57 -11.52 -1.86
N LYS A 715 25.47 -11.05 -2.46
CA LYS A 715 24.17 -10.95 -1.79
C LYS A 715 23.63 -12.32 -1.40
N ASP A 716 23.88 -13.34 -2.22
CA ASP A 716 23.66 -14.75 -1.89
C ASP A 716 24.74 -15.61 -2.55
N VAL A 717 25.75 -16.01 -1.79
CA VAL A 717 26.90 -16.80 -2.29
C VAL A 717 26.52 -18.17 -2.88
N VAL A 718 25.30 -18.66 -2.62
CA VAL A 718 24.82 -19.96 -3.12
C VAL A 718 23.99 -19.80 -4.39
N PHE A 719 23.06 -18.84 -4.45
CA PHE A 719 22.10 -18.75 -5.57
C PHE A 719 22.17 -17.46 -6.38
N ALA A 720 22.97 -16.47 -5.97
CA ALA A 720 23.09 -15.25 -6.76
C ALA A 720 23.70 -15.57 -8.14
N THR A 721 23.06 -15.04 -9.17
CA THR A 721 23.50 -15.17 -10.56
C THR A 721 23.40 -13.81 -11.25
N THR A 722 24.29 -13.61 -12.22
CA THR A 722 24.39 -12.38 -13.02
C THR A 722 24.58 -12.74 -14.49
N PRO A 723 24.16 -11.89 -15.45
CA PRO A 723 24.41 -12.13 -16.88
C PRO A 723 25.91 -12.38 -17.16
N THR A 724 26.78 -11.65 -16.46
CA THR A 724 28.24 -11.85 -16.50
C THR A 724 28.64 -13.24 -16.04
N SER A 725 28.10 -13.73 -14.92
CA SER A 725 28.38 -15.08 -14.44
C SER A 725 27.94 -16.16 -15.44
N TYR A 726 26.75 -16.02 -16.04
CA TYR A 726 26.25 -16.99 -17.02
C TYR A 726 27.08 -17.02 -18.31
N PHE A 727 27.39 -15.84 -18.85
CA PHE A 727 28.25 -15.74 -20.03
C PHE A 727 29.64 -16.32 -19.74
N ALA A 728 30.25 -15.97 -18.61
CA ALA A 728 31.56 -16.47 -18.24
C ALA A 728 31.63 -17.99 -18.12
N LEU A 729 30.60 -18.59 -17.50
CA LEU A 729 30.50 -20.03 -17.34
C LEU A 729 30.24 -20.73 -18.68
N THR A 730 29.34 -20.21 -19.53
CA THR A 730 29.07 -20.80 -20.85
C THR A 730 30.30 -20.72 -21.78
N VAL A 731 31.03 -19.59 -21.78
CA VAL A 731 32.30 -19.45 -22.50
C VAL A 731 33.33 -20.44 -21.97
N THR A 732 33.45 -20.58 -20.65
CA THR A 732 34.39 -21.49 -19.99
C THR A 732 34.10 -22.95 -20.31
N VAL A 733 32.84 -23.38 -20.28
CA VAL A 733 32.45 -24.74 -20.69
C VAL A 733 32.81 -24.97 -22.16
N GLY A 734 32.50 -24.04 -23.06
CA GLY A 734 32.88 -24.14 -24.47
C GLY A 734 34.40 -24.24 -24.70
N PHE A 735 35.20 -23.48 -23.93
CA PHE A 735 36.66 -23.57 -23.94
C PHE A 735 37.15 -24.95 -23.48
N PHE A 736 36.65 -25.47 -22.36
CA PHE A 736 37.10 -26.77 -21.86
C PHE A 736 36.67 -27.93 -22.76
N ILE A 737 35.53 -27.84 -23.45
CA ILE A 737 35.15 -28.80 -24.50
C ILE A 737 36.20 -28.79 -25.62
N PHE A 738 36.63 -27.60 -26.07
CA PHE A 738 37.68 -27.47 -27.08
C PHE A 738 39.02 -28.05 -26.59
N GLU A 739 39.47 -27.69 -25.39
CA GLU A 739 40.75 -28.16 -24.82
C GLU A 739 40.76 -29.68 -24.61
N CYS A 740 39.71 -30.26 -24.00
CA CYS A 740 39.60 -31.70 -23.83
C CYS A 740 39.62 -32.41 -25.20
N SER A 741 38.94 -31.87 -26.21
CA SER A 741 38.97 -32.42 -27.57
C SER A 741 40.38 -32.38 -28.16
N ALA A 742 41.07 -31.25 -28.04
CA ALA A 742 42.42 -31.07 -28.56
C ALA A 742 43.44 -31.98 -27.86
N ILE A 743 43.35 -32.14 -26.53
CA ILE A 743 44.20 -33.02 -25.74
C ILE A 743 43.98 -34.47 -26.14
N ILE A 744 42.74 -34.94 -26.23
CA ILE A 744 42.43 -36.33 -26.62
C ILE A 744 42.96 -36.64 -28.02
N ILE A 745 42.70 -35.75 -28.99
CA ILE A 745 43.16 -35.92 -30.36
C ILE A 745 44.70 -35.95 -30.40
N SER A 746 45.36 -35.04 -29.67
CA SER A 746 46.81 -35.00 -29.56
C SER A 746 47.38 -36.27 -28.90
N ASP A 747 46.78 -36.75 -27.82
CA ASP A 747 47.23 -37.94 -27.09
C ASP A 747 47.08 -39.21 -27.96
N ILE A 748 46.02 -39.30 -28.77
CA ILE A 748 45.82 -40.38 -29.75
C ILE A 748 46.88 -40.31 -30.87
N ILE A 749 47.08 -39.13 -31.46
CA ILE A 749 48.00 -38.94 -32.60
C ILE A 749 49.45 -39.18 -32.20
N TYR A 750 49.86 -38.65 -31.05
CA TYR A 750 51.26 -38.68 -30.59
C TYR A 750 51.54 -39.77 -29.55
N ARG A 751 50.54 -40.60 -29.20
CA ARG A 751 50.63 -41.72 -28.25
C ARG A 751 51.31 -41.36 -26.92
N LYS A 752 51.05 -40.16 -26.38
CA LYS A 752 51.66 -39.68 -25.13
C LYS A 752 50.58 -39.15 -24.20
N PHE A 753 50.03 -40.01 -23.34
CA PHE A 753 48.98 -39.65 -22.40
C PHE A 753 49.55 -38.91 -21.18
N SER A 754 49.02 -37.72 -20.88
CA SER A 754 49.37 -36.96 -19.67
C SER A 754 48.24 -37.03 -18.64
N PHE A 755 48.36 -37.93 -17.65
CA PHE A 755 47.32 -38.18 -16.65
C PHE A 755 46.92 -36.92 -15.87
N LEU A 756 47.90 -36.20 -15.29
CA LEU A 756 47.61 -35.01 -14.48
C LEU A 756 46.98 -33.88 -15.30
N LEU A 757 47.41 -33.70 -16.56
CA LEU A 757 46.86 -32.69 -17.45
C LEU A 757 45.40 -33.03 -17.82
N ASN A 758 45.15 -34.28 -18.23
CA ASN A 758 43.80 -34.75 -18.55
C ASN A 758 42.88 -34.64 -17.34
N LEU A 759 43.30 -35.11 -16.17
CA LEU A 759 42.50 -35.08 -14.95
C LEU A 759 42.05 -33.65 -14.58
N HIS A 760 42.97 -32.68 -14.62
CA HIS A 760 42.65 -31.28 -14.30
C HIS A 760 41.64 -30.66 -15.28
N HIS A 761 41.80 -30.87 -16.58
CA HIS A 761 40.92 -30.28 -17.60
C HIS A 761 39.51 -30.93 -17.56
N TRP A 762 39.45 -32.25 -17.37
CA TRP A 762 38.17 -32.95 -17.23
C TRP A 762 37.41 -32.57 -15.95
N LEU A 763 38.11 -32.47 -14.81
CA LEU A 763 37.50 -31.98 -13.57
C LEU A 763 36.98 -30.54 -13.72
N SER A 764 37.71 -29.70 -14.44
CA SER A 764 37.27 -28.32 -14.73
C SER A 764 36.03 -28.29 -15.63
N LEU A 765 36.01 -29.11 -16.71
CA LEU A 765 34.86 -29.22 -17.59
C LEU A 765 33.61 -29.67 -16.83
N VAL A 766 33.73 -30.74 -16.03
CA VAL A 766 32.61 -31.26 -15.23
C VAL A 766 32.17 -30.23 -14.19
N GLY A 767 33.12 -29.65 -13.44
CA GLY A 767 32.83 -28.65 -12.40
C GLY A 767 32.02 -27.46 -12.93
N TYR A 768 32.53 -26.80 -13.97
CA TYR A 768 31.85 -25.64 -14.55
C TYR A 768 30.53 -26.00 -15.26
N SER A 769 30.42 -27.20 -15.84
CA SER A 769 29.16 -27.67 -16.42
C SER A 769 28.08 -27.86 -15.36
N VAL A 770 28.42 -28.45 -14.22
CA VAL A 770 27.47 -28.67 -13.12
C VAL A 770 27.03 -27.32 -12.51
N LEU A 771 27.96 -26.38 -12.27
CA LEU A 771 27.61 -25.03 -11.78
C LEU A 771 26.58 -24.33 -12.68
N MET A 772 26.78 -24.38 -14.00
CA MET A 772 25.90 -23.78 -14.99
C MET A 772 24.53 -24.47 -15.11
N ILE A 773 24.48 -25.80 -14.94
CA ILE A 773 23.24 -26.59 -15.03
C ILE A 773 22.39 -26.42 -13.77
N VAL A 774 23.03 -26.47 -12.59
CA VAL A 774 22.34 -26.36 -11.30
C VAL A 774 22.02 -24.91 -10.93
N GLU A 775 22.58 -23.94 -11.66
CA GLU A 775 22.35 -22.49 -11.46
C GLU A 775 22.65 -22.04 -10.02
N SER A 776 23.70 -22.63 -9.44
CA SER A 776 24.13 -22.33 -8.07
C SER A 776 25.64 -22.28 -7.98
N SER A 777 26.13 -21.61 -6.94
CA SER A 777 27.54 -21.35 -6.66
C SER A 777 28.26 -20.60 -7.78
N HIS A 778 27.51 -19.78 -8.56
CA HIS A 778 28.09 -18.89 -9.58
C HIS A 778 29.11 -17.91 -8.96
N CYS A 779 28.89 -17.46 -7.72
CA CYS A 779 29.88 -16.66 -6.98
C CYS A 779 31.25 -17.34 -6.93
N PHE A 780 31.32 -18.61 -6.53
CA PHE A 780 32.59 -19.36 -6.47
C PHE A 780 33.14 -19.65 -7.86
N GLY A 781 32.30 -20.06 -8.81
CA GLY A 781 32.71 -20.35 -10.18
C GLY A 781 33.31 -19.14 -10.89
N THR A 782 32.62 -18.01 -10.88
CA THR A 782 33.06 -16.80 -11.60
C THR A 782 34.26 -16.14 -10.92
N LYS A 783 34.30 -16.07 -9.58
CA LYS A 783 35.49 -15.57 -8.86
C LYS A 783 36.70 -16.50 -9.02
N GLY A 784 36.46 -17.80 -9.10
CA GLY A 784 37.50 -18.81 -9.33
C GLY A 784 38.20 -18.69 -10.68
N LEU A 785 37.57 -18.08 -11.70
CA LEU A 785 38.20 -17.87 -13.01
C LEU A 785 39.48 -17.03 -12.91
N ILE A 786 39.59 -16.13 -11.95
CA ILE A 786 40.80 -15.31 -11.78
C ILE A 786 42.06 -16.15 -11.55
N LEU A 787 41.91 -17.41 -11.12
CA LEU A 787 43.03 -18.33 -10.93
C LEU A 787 43.79 -18.56 -12.25
N GLU A 788 43.16 -18.36 -13.41
CA GLU A 788 43.82 -18.47 -14.72
C GLU A 788 44.76 -17.29 -15.07
N MET A 789 44.95 -16.32 -14.16
CA MET A 789 45.84 -15.15 -14.39
C MET A 789 47.30 -15.49 -14.74
N SER A 790 47.78 -16.67 -14.35
CA SER A 790 49.13 -17.15 -14.65
C SER A 790 49.28 -17.74 -16.06
N THR A 791 48.17 -18.07 -16.71
CA THR A 791 48.14 -18.83 -17.97
C THR A 791 48.74 -18.05 -19.15
N PRO A 792 48.46 -16.74 -19.35
CA PRO A 792 49.08 -15.95 -20.42
C PRO A 792 50.60 -15.89 -20.28
N PHE A 793 51.12 -15.68 -19.07
CA PHE A 793 52.55 -15.61 -18.81
C PHE A 793 53.23 -16.98 -19.00
N SER A 794 52.52 -18.08 -18.69
CA SER A 794 52.99 -19.44 -18.96
C SER A 794 53.11 -19.72 -20.46
N ALA A 795 52.13 -19.26 -21.25
CA ALA A 795 52.16 -19.38 -22.71
C ALA A 795 53.28 -18.55 -23.33
N ILE A 796 53.43 -17.27 -22.93
CA ILE A 796 54.50 -16.39 -23.40
C ILE A 796 55.87 -16.98 -23.05
N CYS A 797 56.03 -17.50 -21.83
CA CYS A 797 57.25 -18.17 -21.39
C CYS A 797 57.67 -19.27 -22.38
N TRP A 798 56.75 -20.17 -22.73
CA TRP A 798 57.04 -21.29 -23.61
C TRP A 798 57.32 -20.83 -25.04
N THR A 799 56.53 -19.89 -25.58
CA THR A 799 56.70 -19.33 -26.93
C THR A 799 58.05 -18.63 -27.09
N VAL A 800 58.45 -17.77 -26.14
CA VAL A 800 59.73 -17.04 -26.18
C VAL A 800 60.92 -18.01 -26.03
N LEU A 801 60.75 -19.08 -25.24
CA LEU A 801 61.74 -20.14 -25.12
C LEU A 801 61.97 -20.84 -26.48
N LYS A 802 60.91 -21.13 -27.25
CA LYS A 802 61.01 -21.71 -28.60
C LYS A 802 61.57 -20.74 -29.65
N VAL A 803 61.35 -19.44 -29.49
CA VAL A 803 61.99 -18.40 -30.30
C VAL A 803 63.50 -18.29 -30.02
N GLY A 804 63.98 -18.87 -28.90
CA GLY A 804 65.39 -18.80 -28.50
C GLY A 804 65.81 -17.46 -27.91
N LYS A 805 64.85 -16.74 -27.31
CA LYS A 805 65.06 -15.43 -26.67
C LYS A 805 64.94 -15.50 -25.15
N ALA A 806 65.28 -16.64 -24.55
CA ALA A 806 65.12 -16.93 -23.13
C ALA A 806 66.08 -16.14 -22.20
N ASP A 807 67.03 -15.41 -22.76
CA ASP A 807 67.99 -14.54 -22.08
C ASP A 807 67.57 -13.05 -22.08
N THR A 808 66.58 -12.69 -22.89
CA THR A 808 66.13 -11.31 -23.07
C THR A 808 65.48 -10.72 -21.82
N LEU A 809 65.51 -9.38 -21.71
CA LEU A 809 64.81 -8.65 -20.65
C LEU A 809 63.31 -8.98 -20.64
N LEU A 810 62.71 -9.14 -21.82
CA LEU A 810 61.30 -9.55 -21.97
C LEU A 810 61.02 -10.90 -21.30
N TRP A 811 61.88 -11.90 -21.52
CA TRP A 811 61.72 -13.21 -20.91
C TRP A 811 61.86 -13.14 -19.39
N LYS A 812 62.89 -12.45 -18.88
CA LYS A 812 63.11 -12.28 -17.42
C LYS A 812 61.95 -11.55 -16.74
N ALA A 813 61.44 -10.47 -17.36
CA ALA A 813 60.27 -9.74 -16.87
C ALA A 813 59.01 -10.62 -16.86
N ASN A 814 58.78 -11.41 -17.92
CA ASN A 814 57.67 -12.36 -17.98
C ASN A 814 57.79 -13.45 -16.90
N GLN A 815 58.99 -14.00 -16.65
CA GLN A 815 59.19 -15.00 -15.57
C GLN A 815 58.92 -14.40 -14.20
N PHE A 816 59.38 -13.18 -13.95
CA PHE A 816 59.10 -12.48 -12.70
C PHE A 816 57.58 -12.33 -12.49
N LEU A 817 56.86 -11.83 -13.50
CA LEU A 817 55.39 -11.72 -13.46
C LEU A 817 54.69 -13.08 -13.33
N LEU A 818 55.20 -14.12 -14.00
CA LEU A 818 54.67 -15.48 -13.90
C LEU A 818 54.73 -16.00 -12.46
N VAL A 819 55.88 -15.89 -11.78
CA VAL A 819 56.01 -16.34 -10.38
C VAL A 819 55.09 -15.52 -9.46
N HIS A 820 55.01 -14.20 -9.64
CA HIS A 820 54.16 -13.34 -8.83
C HIS A 820 52.66 -13.59 -9.04
N THR A 821 52.23 -13.92 -10.26
CA THR A 821 50.84 -14.32 -10.51
C THR A 821 50.50 -15.64 -9.83
N PHE A 822 51.44 -16.57 -9.64
CA PHE A 822 51.22 -17.75 -8.81
C PHE A 822 51.07 -17.41 -7.31
N HIS A 823 51.84 -16.46 -6.79
CA HIS A 823 51.61 -15.95 -5.43
C HIS A 823 50.25 -15.26 -5.29
N LEU A 824 49.82 -14.48 -6.29
CA LEU A 824 48.48 -13.88 -6.30
C LEU A 824 47.37 -14.93 -6.34
N ARG A 825 47.56 -16.06 -7.04
CA ARG A 825 46.62 -17.20 -6.98
C ARG A 825 46.44 -17.70 -5.55
N SER A 826 47.52 -17.86 -4.79
CA SER A 826 47.42 -18.27 -3.37
C SER A 826 46.61 -17.28 -2.53
N VAL A 827 46.76 -15.97 -2.77
CA VAL A 827 45.95 -14.93 -2.09
C VAL A 827 44.47 -15.06 -2.44
N VAL A 828 44.15 -15.27 -3.72
CA VAL A 828 42.77 -15.48 -4.17
C VAL A 828 42.18 -16.75 -3.56
N GLU A 829 42.94 -17.84 -3.50
CA GLU A 829 42.48 -19.09 -2.88
C GLU A 829 42.16 -18.88 -1.40
N CYS A 830 43.00 -18.17 -0.65
CA CYS A 830 42.70 -17.77 0.72
C CYS A 830 41.43 -16.90 0.81
N PHE A 831 41.20 -16.01 -0.17
CA PHE A 831 39.98 -15.20 -0.24
C PHE A 831 38.72 -16.05 -0.49
N LEU A 832 38.80 -17.07 -1.35
CA LEU A 832 37.68 -18.01 -1.56
C LEU A 832 37.37 -18.80 -0.27
N TRP A 833 38.39 -19.25 0.46
CA TRP A 833 38.21 -19.85 1.79
C TRP A 833 37.61 -18.86 2.80
N TYR A 834 38.01 -17.58 2.77
CA TYR A 834 37.41 -16.54 3.60
C TYR A 834 35.91 -16.34 3.31
N ILE A 835 35.51 -16.30 2.03
CA ILE A 835 34.08 -16.23 1.65
C ILE A 835 33.32 -17.44 2.23
N THR A 836 33.89 -18.64 2.13
CA THR A 836 33.33 -19.86 2.72
C THR A 836 33.08 -19.69 4.21
N PHE A 837 34.08 -19.23 4.98
CA PHE A 837 33.93 -19.07 6.43
C PHE A 837 32.97 -17.93 6.80
N LYS A 838 33.02 -16.80 6.09
CA LYS A 838 32.14 -15.64 6.32
C LYS A 838 30.66 -15.98 6.13
N HIS A 839 30.35 -16.84 5.16
CA HIS A 839 28.98 -17.23 4.80
C HIS A 839 28.70 -18.70 5.13
N TRP A 840 29.38 -19.26 6.13
CA TRP A 840 29.34 -20.69 6.45
C TRP A 840 27.91 -21.19 6.68
N ASP A 841 27.13 -20.49 7.50
CA ASP A 841 25.75 -20.88 7.82
C ASP A 841 24.89 -20.95 6.56
N ARG A 842 24.98 -19.93 5.69
CA ARG A 842 24.23 -19.88 4.42
C ARG A 842 24.65 -21.01 3.47
N ILE A 843 25.95 -21.28 3.35
CA ILE A 843 26.48 -22.34 2.49
C ILE A 843 26.05 -23.71 2.98
N TRP A 844 26.18 -23.97 4.28
CA TRP A 844 25.81 -25.24 4.89
C TRP A 844 24.30 -25.52 4.79
N GLU A 845 23.47 -24.49 4.94
CA GLU A 845 22.01 -24.63 4.86
C GLU A 845 21.50 -24.80 3.42
N ALA A 846 22.06 -24.07 2.46
CA ALA A 846 21.45 -23.90 1.14
C ALA A 846 22.15 -24.66 0.00
N MET A 847 23.43 -25.04 0.14
CA MET A 847 24.19 -25.65 -0.96
C MET A 847 23.90 -27.16 -1.08
N PRO A 848 23.59 -27.69 -2.28
CA PRO A 848 23.41 -29.13 -2.47
C PRO A 848 24.67 -29.93 -2.10
N LEU A 849 24.51 -31.04 -1.37
CA LEU A 849 25.63 -31.84 -0.85
C LEU A 849 26.63 -32.30 -1.94
N ALA A 850 26.12 -32.71 -3.11
CA ALA A 850 26.97 -33.12 -4.23
C ALA A 850 27.85 -31.96 -4.75
N LEU A 851 27.29 -30.75 -4.83
CA LEU A 851 28.02 -29.55 -5.18
C LEU A 851 29.03 -29.16 -4.11
N PHE A 852 28.65 -29.25 -2.84
CA PHE A 852 29.53 -29.00 -1.71
C PHE A 852 30.77 -29.90 -1.75
N ILE A 853 30.59 -31.22 -1.86
CA ILE A 853 31.69 -32.18 -1.94
C ILE A 853 32.58 -31.89 -3.14
N MET A 854 31.99 -31.65 -4.32
CA MET A 854 32.74 -31.36 -5.54
C MET A 854 33.57 -30.08 -5.42
N LEU A 855 32.95 -28.96 -5.01
CA LEU A 855 33.60 -27.66 -4.90
C LEU A 855 34.76 -27.69 -3.91
N TYR A 856 34.55 -28.21 -2.70
CA TYR A 856 35.59 -28.21 -1.66
C TYR A 856 36.67 -29.25 -1.90
N THR A 857 36.38 -30.36 -2.57
CA THR A 857 37.43 -31.29 -3.03
C THR A 857 38.34 -30.62 -4.05
N GLN A 858 37.77 -29.91 -5.02
CA GLN A 858 38.53 -29.19 -6.04
C GLN A 858 39.33 -28.04 -5.43
N LEU A 859 38.72 -27.21 -4.58
CA LEU A 859 39.38 -26.09 -3.92
C LEU A 859 40.54 -26.58 -3.04
N THR A 860 40.35 -27.66 -2.27
CA THR A 860 41.42 -28.26 -1.44
C THR A 860 42.59 -28.75 -2.31
N LEU A 861 42.31 -29.46 -3.42
CA LEU A 861 43.35 -29.97 -4.30
C LEU A 861 44.12 -28.83 -5.00
N VAL A 862 43.42 -27.76 -5.40
CA VAL A 862 44.05 -26.59 -6.00
C VAL A 862 44.94 -25.87 -4.99
N THR A 863 44.41 -25.57 -3.79
CA THR A 863 45.11 -24.80 -2.75
C THR A 863 46.32 -25.52 -2.17
N PHE A 864 46.18 -26.80 -1.81
CA PHE A 864 47.22 -27.49 -1.04
C PHE A 864 48.15 -28.36 -1.89
N VAL A 865 47.78 -28.69 -3.13
CA VAL A 865 48.59 -29.58 -3.99
C VAL A 865 49.06 -28.86 -5.24
N MET A 866 48.13 -28.36 -6.07
CA MET A 866 48.47 -27.89 -7.41
C MET A 866 49.20 -26.55 -7.39
N THR A 867 48.69 -25.54 -6.69
CA THR A 867 49.30 -24.20 -6.66
C THR A 867 50.71 -24.21 -6.07
N PRO A 868 51.01 -24.88 -4.93
CA PRO A 868 52.37 -25.01 -4.42
C PRO A 868 53.32 -25.74 -5.40
N TYR A 869 52.87 -26.85 -5.99
CA TYR A 869 53.67 -27.62 -6.96
C TYR A 869 54.05 -26.79 -8.19
N TRP A 870 53.10 -26.05 -8.77
CA TRP A 870 53.36 -25.21 -9.95
C TRP A 870 54.19 -23.98 -9.60
N THR A 871 53.96 -23.35 -8.44
CA THR A 871 54.79 -22.23 -7.95
C THR A 871 56.25 -22.66 -7.83
N TYR A 872 56.51 -23.84 -7.25
CA TYR A 872 57.85 -24.41 -7.19
C TYR A 872 58.45 -24.64 -8.59
N LYS A 873 57.72 -25.31 -9.50
CA LYS A 873 58.21 -25.57 -10.86
C LYS A 873 58.50 -24.29 -11.64
N LYS A 874 57.66 -23.25 -11.52
CA LYS A 874 57.86 -21.98 -12.22
C LYS A 874 59.00 -21.16 -11.63
N THR A 875 59.21 -21.23 -10.32
CA THR A 875 60.38 -20.62 -9.67
C THR A 875 61.68 -21.27 -10.16
N GLN A 876 61.71 -22.60 -10.30
CA GLN A 876 62.87 -23.30 -10.89
C GLN A 876 63.09 -22.91 -12.35
N GLN A 877 62.01 -22.72 -13.12
CA GLN A 877 62.09 -22.29 -14.52
C GLN A 877 62.65 -20.87 -14.70
N MET A 878 62.49 -19.98 -13.70
CA MET A 878 63.12 -18.66 -13.69
C MET A 878 64.64 -18.73 -13.50
N ILE A 879 65.12 -19.68 -12.71
CA ILE A 879 66.55 -19.90 -12.45
C ILE A 879 67.21 -20.58 -13.64
N VAL A 880 66.57 -21.63 -14.19
CA VAL A 880 67.05 -22.40 -15.33
C VAL A 880 65.98 -22.46 -16.41
N PRO A 881 66.20 -21.85 -17.60
CA PRO A 881 65.27 -21.95 -18.72
C PRO A 881 65.19 -23.40 -19.23
N VAL A 882 64.20 -24.15 -18.76
CA VAL A 882 63.96 -25.56 -19.15
C VAL A 882 62.57 -25.68 -19.78
N ASP A 883 62.46 -26.46 -20.87
CA ASP A 883 61.18 -26.87 -21.44
C ASP A 883 60.70 -28.18 -20.82
N TRP A 884 59.90 -28.07 -19.76
CA TRP A 884 59.34 -29.21 -19.05
C TRP A 884 58.25 -29.98 -19.84
N ASN A 885 57.75 -29.43 -20.95
CA ASN A 885 56.72 -30.09 -21.76
C ASN A 885 57.32 -31.13 -22.73
N PHE A 886 58.61 -30.97 -23.05
CA PHE A 886 59.37 -31.77 -24.00
C PHE A 886 60.74 -32.12 -23.40
N GLU A 887 60.77 -32.96 -22.36
CA GLU A 887 62.01 -33.66 -22.01
C GLU A 887 62.38 -34.58 -23.17
N GLU A 888 63.48 -34.28 -23.87
CA GLU A 888 64.13 -35.25 -24.75
C GLU A 888 65.38 -35.81 -24.10
N SER A 889 65.37 -37.13 -23.99
CA SER A 889 66.49 -38.01 -23.75
C SER A 889 67.66 -37.66 -24.66
N ASN A 890 68.81 -37.36 -24.06
CA ASN A 890 70.17 -37.51 -24.62
C ASN A 890 70.27 -37.58 -26.15
N LYS A 891 70.25 -36.42 -26.83
CA LYS A 891 70.96 -36.22 -28.11
C LYS A 891 71.06 -34.73 -28.41
N THR A 892 72.32 -34.24 -28.43
CA THR A 892 72.78 -32.95 -28.97
C THR A 892 71.91 -31.73 -28.66
N ARG A 893 72.30 -30.99 -27.61
CA ARG A 893 71.87 -29.60 -27.33
C ARG A 893 72.04 -28.73 -28.59
N MET A 894 71.01 -28.65 -29.44
CA MET A 894 70.85 -27.48 -30.29
C MET A 894 70.28 -26.37 -29.40
N THR A 895 71.04 -25.29 -29.26
CA THR A 895 70.60 -24.10 -28.53
C THR A 895 69.32 -23.55 -29.18
N ASN A 896 68.28 -23.32 -28.36
CA ASN A 896 67.03 -22.69 -28.81
C ASN A 896 67.32 -21.43 -29.65
N GLY A 897 66.62 -21.26 -30.78
CA GLY A 897 66.79 -20.12 -31.69
C GLY A 897 67.92 -20.22 -32.72
N ALA A 898 68.68 -21.32 -32.74
CA ALA A 898 69.76 -21.51 -33.70
C ALA A 898 69.30 -21.47 -35.18
N VAL A 899 70.21 -21.04 -36.06
CA VAL A 899 70.05 -21.05 -37.51
C VAL A 899 71.26 -21.76 -38.12
N GLU A 900 71.05 -22.84 -38.88
CA GLU A 900 72.05 -23.31 -39.84
C GLU A 900 72.33 -22.16 -40.83
N LYS A 901 73.55 -21.61 -40.78
CA LYS A 901 74.10 -20.87 -41.91
C LYS A 901 74.28 -21.88 -43.04
N LYS A 902 73.39 -21.86 -44.03
CA LYS A 902 73.71 -22.42 -45.35
C LYS A 902 74.77 -21.51 -45.98
N THR A 903 76.01 -21.97 -46.01
CA THR A 903 77.02 -21.46 -46.93
C THR A 903 76.57 -21.73 -48.37
N ALA A 904 76.97 -20.82 -49.27
CA ALA A 904 76.58 -20.67 -50.66
C ALA A 904 76.55 -21.97 -51.48
#